data_AF-A0A2D9M8N5-F1
#
_entry.id   AF-A0A2D9M8N5-F1
#
_cell.length_a   1.000
_cell.length_b   1.000
_cell.length_c   1.000
_cell.angle_alpha   90.00
_cell.angle_beta   90.00
_cell.angle_gamma   90.00
#
_symmetry.space_group_name_H-M   'P 1'
#
loop_
_entity.id
_entity.type
_entity.pdbx_description
1 polymer ?
#
loop_
_entity_poly.entity_id
_entity_poly.type
_entity_poly.pdbx_seq_one_letter_code
_entity_poly.pdbx_strand_id
1 'polypeptide(L)'
;MAADAPMPEEDRLRFATLVLGALDAPVTEGNMTLLLAWMYRENTRAENNPFATTFNLDGSTQYNDAGVRNFATFEEGVEATVRTFDPEGVSKTDPDRYNGIIAALRAGSSPQDVLDSDELKDELFTWGTFAKGEGENKTMSAGWAGASIPELRRSWENFRRQNKGEDLRSLWEQGGYVGFRENWESRMEEYNRDGGPDGDRFTREIPPDLDIDPGIRADEGEYNLLPGGMEPAPMPSGERFLRDRIPKQYEKFLEGQELVAFRNGEIISIALNGRNVEEAIAEEMAVEGTEAVSENRLVTTIPVTPIDDTSTSLDDAIDEAEREALGDFGWEGIGDAQDGKTPQEVLALSEIFGDAEYYLSHPDFVIERDGKMVNALWFAYTQKLRDPAAIKDLFQETEWWQTRNPTQREFDAAWAEAGGPEWGAGDVAFDPQNLTLDQLALLEAKLDAIRLEAGQLGIDVVANRDSLLRMAYKASRMGMTPDEWKQEFVKQAGMSFDPDRLGGALATQRSFVEATNRKWMLPSGSSRDTGQTALDIYLGKMTQTNYNEALKQEAKIAYPTLAPMIDQGMTVEGFMGAYKTKAEDLLERPINFMGKDNSMFMHMISGGERSEGVPGVMSLWQAGDYVRNLPEWQTTKNAVDDAYDLATDVVQLFGGLGTPSYFRY
;
A
#
# COMPACT_ATOMS: atom_id res chain seq x y z
N MET A 1 13.04 15.06 -34.64
CA MET A 1 12.07 14.08 -34.13
C MET A 1 12.44 13.83 -32.68
N ALA A 2 11.69 14.42 -31.75
CA ALA A 2 11.90 14.19 -30.32
C ALA A 2 11.49 12.75 -29.99
N ALA A 3 12.29 12.10 -29.14
CA ALA A 3 12.37 10.66 -28.98
C ALA A 3 11.23 10.05 -28.13
N ASP A 4 10.59 9.00 -28.65
CA ASP A 4 10.79 7.60 -28.22
C ASP A 4 10.65 7.28 -26.70
N ALA A 5 9.91 8.10 -25.95
CA ALA A 5 9.57 7.86 -24.55
C ALA A 5 8.12 7.33 -24.43
N PRO A 6 7.83 6.43 -23.47
CA PRO A 6 6.45 6.09 -23.12
C PRO A 6 5.66 7.35 -22.73
N MET A 7 4.33 7.29 -22.88
CA MET A 7 3.41 8.38 -22.47
C MET A 7 3.73 8.85 -21.03
N PRO A 8 3.88 10.17 -20.79
CA PRO A 8 4.11 10.74 -19.46
C PRO A 8 3.07 10.28 -18.44
N GLU A 9 3.46 10.22 -17.16
CA GLU A 9 2.61 9.70 -16.09
C GLU A 9 1.32 10.53 -15.89
N GLU A 10 1.41 11.85 -16.00
CA GLU A 10 0.24 12.76 -15.94
C GLU A 10 -0.76 12.46 -17.07
N ASP A 11 -0.25 12.22 -18.28
CA ASP A 11 -1.09 11.85 -19.43
C ASP A 11 -1.72 10.47 -19.25
N ARG A 12 -1.03 9.51 -18.62
CA ARG A 12 -1.61 8.19 -18.27
C ARG A 12 -2.74 8.30 -17.26
N LEU A 13 -2.60 9.16 -16.25
CA LEU A 13 -3.63 9.43 -15.25
C LEU A 13 -4.88 10.05 -15.91
N ARG A 14 -4.68 11.03 -16.78
CA ARG A 14 -5.76 11.62 -17.59
C ARG A 14 -6.40 10.58 -18.50
N PHE A 15 -5.61 9.72 -19.14
CA PHE A 15 -6.09 8.69 -20.07
C PHE A 15 -6.94 7.66 -19.32
N ALA A 16 -6.47 7.15 -18.19
CA ALA A 16 -7.19 6.20 -17.35
C ALA A 16 -8.51 6.78 -16.85
N THR A 17 -8.52 8.05 -16.42
CA THR A 17 -9.73 8.76 -15.98
C THR A 17 -10.78 8.81 -17.10
N LEU A 18 -10.37 9.13 -18.32
CA LEU A 18 -11.28 9.22 -19.47
C LEU A 18 -11.78 7.85 -19.94
N VAL A 19 -10.95 6.80 -19.88
CA VAL A 19 -11.39 5.42 -20.13
C VAL A 19 -12.44 4.99 -19.11
N LEU A 20 -12.23 5.27 -17.82
CA LEU A 20 -13.22 4.93 -16.77
C LEU A 20 -14.55 5.65 -16.99
N GLY A 21 -14.50 6.96 -17.28
CA GLY A 21 -15.70 7.73 -17.59
C GLY A 21 -16.45 7.20 -18.81
N ALA A 22 -15.74 6.76 -19.84
CA ALA A 22 -16.32 6.17 -21.04
C ALA A 22 -17.00 4.82 -20.79
N LEU A 23 -16.48 4.03 -19.84
CA LEU A 23 -17.03 2.73 -19.47
C LEU A 23 -18.17 2.83 -18.45
N ASP A 24 -18.55 4.05 -18.03
CA ASP A 24 -19.46 4.30 -16.90
C ASP A 24 -18.95 3.67 -15.60
N ALA A 25 -17.63 3.69 -15.40
CA ALA A 25 -16.95 3.19 -14.22
C ALA A 25 -16.52 4.34 -13.30
N PRO A 26 -16.64 4.20 -11.96
CA PRO A 26 -16.23 5.24 -11.04
C PRO A 26 -14.70 5.42 -11.03
N VAL A 27 -14.24 6.65 -10.83
CA VAL A 27 -12.80 6.96 -10.69
C VAL A 27 -12.38 6.67 -9.24
N THR A 28 -12.27 5.39 -8.89
CA THR A 28 -11.80 4.92 -7.57
C THR A 28 -10.29 4.72 -7.58
N GLU A 29 -9.68 4.70 -6.40
CA GLU A 29 -8.25 4.38 -6.25
C GLU A 29 -7.93 2.97 -6.80
N GLY A 30 -8.81 1.99 -6.59
CA GLY A 30 -8.67 0.63 -7.11
C GLY A 30 -8.62 0.59 -8.64
N ASN A 31 -9.59 1.22 -9.30
CA ASN A 31 -9.66 1.32 -10.75
C ASN A 31 -8.46 2.04 -11.35
N MET A 32 -8.07 3.18 -10.76
CA MET A 32 -6.92 3.94 -11.22
C MET A 32 -5.64 3.13 -11.10
N THR A 33 -5.44 2.47 -9.95
CA THR A 33 -4.27 1.61 -9.74
C THR A 33 -4.23 0.47 -10.77
N LEU A 34 -5.38 -0.17 -11.05
CA LEU A 34 -5.48 -1.26 -12.00
C LEU A 34 -5.11 -0.81 -13.43
N LEU A 35 -5.73 0.27 -13.92
CA LEU A 35 -5.48 0.77 -15.27
C LEU A 35 -4.05 1.30 -15.44
N LEU A 36 -3.52 2.02 -14.46
CA LEU A 36 -2.14 2.49 -14.52
C LEU A 36 -1.18 1.31 -14.54
N ALA A 37 -1.34 0.36 -13.61
CA ALA A 37 -0.47 -0.80 -13.54
C ALA A 37 -0.50 -1.62 -14.85
N TRP A 38 -1.66 -1.69 -15.49
CA TRP A 38 -1.81 -2.26 -16.83
C TRP A 38 -1.01 -1.48 -17.89
N MET A 39 -1.20 -0.15 -18.01
CA MET A 39 -0.41 0.67 -18.96
C MET A 39 1.09 0.57 -18.74
N TYR A 40 1.51 0.52 -17.47
CA TYR A 40 2.89 0.36 -17.06
C TYR A 40 3.45 -1.02 -17.43
N ARG A 41 2.63 -2.07 -17.39
CA ARG A 41 3.01 -3.39 -17.87
C ARG A 41 3.19 -3.42 -19.38
N GLU A 42 2.28 -2.81 -20.13
CA GLU A 42 2.40 -2.73 -21.59
C GLU A 42 3.62 -1.89 -22.00
N ASN A 43 3.91 -0.83 -21.25
CA ASN A 43 5.07 0.05 -21.40
C ASN A 43 5.42 0.43 -22.85
N THR A 44 4.40 0.61 -23.67
CA THR A 44 4.57 0.87 -25.09
C THR A 44 4.96 2.33 -25.34
N ARG A 45 5.61 2.56 -26.49
CA ARG A 45 5.94 3.90 -27.01
C ARG A 45 5.02 4.29 -28.17
N ALA A 46 3.95 3.55 -28.38
CA ALA A 46 2.95 3.88 -29.38
C ALA A 46 2.28 5.22 -29.02
N GLU A 47 2.19 6.10 -30.01
CA GLU A 47 1.68 7.46 -29.84
C GLU A 47 0.19 7.42 -29.45
N ASN A 48 -0.15 8.10 -28.36
CA ASN A 48 -1.50 8.14 -27.79
C ASN A 48 -2.10 6.76 -27.46
N ASN A 49 -1.27 5.74 -27.19
CA ASN A 49 -1.76 4.37 -26.98
C ASN A 49 -1.05 3.65 -25.81
N PRO A 50 -1.29 4.03 -24.55
CA PRO A 50 -0.59 3.46 -23.39
C PRO A 50 -0.97 2.00 -23.08
N PHE A 51 -2.08 1.49 -23.62
CA PHE A 51 -2.52 0.08 -23.48
C PHE A 51 -2.01 -0.84 -24.60
N ALA A 52 -1.21 -0.34 -25.55
CA ALA A 52 -0.79 -1.10 -26.72
C ALA A 52 -1.97 -1.69 -27.52
N THR A 53 -3.09 -0.96 -27.57
CA THR A 53 -4.32 -1.30 -28.29
C THR A 53 -4.06 -1.56 -29.77
N THR A 54 -4.66 -2.62 -30.31
CA THR A 54 -4.54 -3.01 -31.73
C THR A 54 -5.74 -2.60 -32.58
N PHE A 55 -6.77 -2.01 -31.97
CA PHE A 55 -7.99 -1.57 -32.65
C PHE A 55 -7.66 -0.53 -33.73
N ASN A 56 -8.08 -0.81 -34.97
CA ASN A 56 -7.76 0.02 -36.13
C ASN A 56 -8.83 1.11 -36.31
N LEU A 57 -8.53 2.32 -35.86
CA LEU A 57 -9.33 3.50 -36.16
C LEU A 57 -8.94 4.08 -37.52
N ASP A 58 -9.88 4.67 -38.26
CA ASP A 58 -9.58 5.37 -39.51
C ASP A 58 -8.56 6.48 -39.27
N GLY A 59 -7.46 6.47 -40.04
CA GLY A 59 -6.36 7.42 -39.87
C GLY A 59 -5.27 6.98 -38.88
N SER A 60 -5.51 5.94 -38.07
CA SER A 60 -4.47 5.36 -37.22
C SER A 60 -3.36 4.71 -38.06
N THR A 61 -2.11 4.75 -37.57
CA THR A 61 -0.97 4.09 -38.24
C THR A 61 -0.49 2.90 -37.43
N GLN A 62 0.09 1.90 -38.08
CA GLN A 62 0.63 0.73 -37.38
C GLN A 62 1.97 1.08 -36.72
N TYR A 63 2.08 0.83 -35.42
CA TYR A 63 3.31 1.03 -34.62
C TYR A 63 4.28 -0.15 -34.77
N ASN A 64 3.79 -1.40 -34.73
CA ASN A 64 4.63 -2.60 -34.82
C ASN A 64 3.94 -3.78 -35.52
N ASP A 65 4.69 -4.86 -35.78
CA ASP A 65 4.20 -6.06 -36.48
C ASP A 65 3.13 -6.85 -35.70
N ALA A 66 2.97 -6.60 -34.39
CA ALA A 66 1.90 -7.19 -33.58
C ALA A 66 0.55 -6.48 -33.77
N GLY A 67 0.49 -5.43 -34.60
CA GLY A 67 -0.74 -4.70 -34.92
C GLY A 67 -1.06 -3.55 -33.96
N VAL A 68 -0.17 -3.24 -33.01
CA VAL A 68 -0.32 -2.07 -32.13
C VAL A 68 -0.41 -0.82 -32.98
N ARG A 69 -1.29 0.12 -32.63
CA ARG A 69 -1.54 1.35 -33.41
C ARG A 69 -0.96 2.60 -32.74
N ASN A 70 -0.59 3.58 -33.56
CA ASN A 70 -0.45 4.98 -33.16
C ASN A 70 -1.74 5.71 -33.53
N PHE A 71 -2.27 6.50 -32.60
CA PHE A 71 -3.46 7.33 -32.83
C PHE A 71 -3.07 8.79 -33.00
N ALA A 72 -3.75 9.50 -33.91
CA ALA A 72 -3.35 10.86 -34.28
C ALA A 72 -3.60 11.85 -33.14
N THR A 73 -4.61 11.58 -32.30
CA THR A 73 -4.90 12.37 -31.11
C THR A 73 -5.02 11.51 -29.85
N PHE A 74 -4.93 12.18 -28.69
CA PHE A 74 -5.11 11.57 -27.39
C PHE A 74 -6.52 10.96 -27.25
N GLU A 75 -7.54 11.67 -27.74
CA GLU A 75 -8.95 11.26 -27.70
C GLU A 75 -9.23 10.04 -28.58
N GLU A 76 -8.59 9.95 -29.76
CA GLU A 76 -8.67 8.75 -30.62
C GLU A 76 -8.08 7.51 -29.93
N GLY A 77 -7.02 7.70 -29.12
CA GLY A 77 -6.43 6.64 -28.32
C GLY A 77 -7.37 6.12 -27.23
N VAL A 78 -8.05 7.04 -26.53
CA VAL A 78 -9.09 6.68 -25.55
C VAL A 78 -10.23 5.95 -26.26
N GLU A 79 -10.72 6.48 -27.39
CA GLU A 79 -11.78 5.85 -28.19
C GLU A 79 -11.43 4.42 -28.58
N ALA A 80 -10.26 4.22 -29.17
CA ALA A 80 -9.83 2.91 -29.61
C ALA A 80 -9.69 1.93 -28.44
N THR A 81 -9.22 2.39 -27.27
CA THR A 81 -9.12 1.56 -26.06
C THR A 81 -10.49 1.19 -25.52
N VAL A 82 -11.43 2.13 -25.46
CA VAL A 82 -12.82 1.88 -25.03
C VAL A 82 -13.52 0.91 -25.98
N ARG A 83 -13.39 1.12 -27.30
CA ARG A 83 -13.87 0.16 -28.31
C ARG A 83 -13.19 -1.19 -28.20
N THR A 84 -12.02 -1.26 -27.56
CA THR A 84 -11.35 -2.53 -27.32
C THR A 84 -11.95 -3.29 -26.11
N PHE A 85 -12.49 -2.57 -25.14
CA PHE A 85 -13.28 -3.15 -24.07
C PHE A 85 -14.71 -3.48 -24.52
N ASP A 86 -15.27 -2.69 -25.43
CA ASP A 86 -16.64 -2.84 -25.90
C ASP A 86 -16.87 -4.17 -26.64
N PRO A 87 -17.83 -4.99 -26.18
CA PRO A 87 -18.28 -6.22 -26.83
C PRO A 87 -18.57 -6.10 -28.32
N GLU A 88 -19.05 -4.94 -28.76
CA GLU A 88 -19.41 -4.70 -30.16
C GLU A 88 -18.21 -4.27 -31.01
N GLY A 89 -17.12 -3.83 -30.37
CA GLY A 89 -15.92 -3.32 -31.02
C GLY A 89 -14.82 -4.36 -31.25
N VAL A 90 -14.66 -5.37 -30.39
CA VAL A 90 -13.56 -6.35 -30.52
C VAL A 90 -14.04 -7.71 -30.92
N SER A 91 -13.70 -8.05 -32.16
CA SER A 91 -13.76 -9.40 -32.70
C SER A 91 -15.18 -9.95 -32.79
N LYS A 92 -15.67 -10.10 -34.03
CA LYS A 92 -16.89 -10.88 -34.34
C LYS A 92 -16.87 -12.31 -33.75
N THR A 93 -15.74 -12.78 -33.23
CA THR A 93 -15.56 -14.13 -32.68
C THR A 93 -15.80 -14.24 -31.18
N ASP A 94 -15.78 -13.14 -30.41
CA ASP A 94 -15.82 -13.21 -28.95
C ASP A 94 -16.25 -11.87 -28.32
N PRO A 95 -17.54 -11.51 -28.43
CA PRO A 95 -18.06 -10.23 -27.91
C PRO A 95 -17.95 -10.15 -26.38
N ASP A 96 -17.86 -11.26 -25.65
CA ASP A 96 -17.90 -11.22 -24.19
C ASP A 96 -16.52 -11.16 -23.52
N ARG A 97 -15.45 -10.97 -24.30
CA ARG A 97 -14.06 -11.16 -23.87
C ARG A 97 -13.62 -10.37 -22.64
N TYR A 98 -14.16 -9.17 -22.42
CA TYR A 98 -13.76 -8.28 -21.32
C TYR A 98 -14.92 -7.89 -20.41
N ASN A 99 -16.03 -8.62 -20.47
CA ASN A 99 -17.23 -8.29 -19.69
C ASN A 99 -16.95 -8.35 -18.18
N GLY A 100 -16.18 -9.33 -17.72
CA GLY A 100 -15.77 -9.44 -16.32
C GLY A 100 -14.94 -8.24 -15.88
N ILE A 101 -13.93 -7.84 -16.66
CA ILE A 101 -13.08 -6.68 -16.35
C ILE A 101 -13.90 -5.39 -16.35
N ILE A 102 -14.80 -5.18 -17.32
CA ILE A 102 -15.69 -4.01 -17.33
C ILE A 102 -16.59 -4.01 -16.09
N ALA A 103 -17.17 -5.15 -15.72
CA ALA A 103 -17.99 -5.27 -14.52
C ALA A 103 -17.19 -4.97 -13.24
N ALA A 104 -15.96 -5.47 -13.15
CA ALA A 104 -15.05 -5.21 -12.04
C ALA A 104 -14.70 -3.71 -11.94
N LEU A 105 -14.42 -3.05 -13.08
CA LEU A 105 -14.19 -1.61 -13.14
C LEU A 105 -15.45 -0.83 -12.70
N ARG A 106 -16.63 -1.19 -13.19
CA ARG A 106 -17.89 -0.54 -12.77
C ARG A 106 -18.18 -0.72 -11.28
N ALA A 107 -17.80 -1.86 -10.71
CA ALA A 107 -17.89 -2.11 -9.27
C ALA A 107 -16.84 -1.35 -8.44
N GLY A 108 -15.84 -0.72 -9.07
CA GLY A 108 -14.75 -0.03 -8.39
C GLY A 108 -13.72 -0.97 -7.76
N SER A 109 -13.57 -2.17 -8.32
CA SER A 109 -12.74 -3.25 -7.77
C SER A 109 -11.27 -2.84 -7.67
N SER A 110 -10.57 -3.40 -6.68
CA SER A 110 -9.13 -3.23 -6.56
C SER A 110 -8.38 -4.11 -7.56
N PRO A 111 -7.09 -3.83 -7.85
CA PRO A 111 -6.27 -4.76 -8.61
C PRO A 111 -6.27 -6.16 -8.00
N GLN A 112 -6.26 -6.26 -6.66
CA GLN A 112 -6.21 -7.55 -5.98
C GLN A 112 -7.48 -8.37 -6.24
N ASP A 113 -8.66 -7.74 -6.31
CA ASP A 113 -9.91 -8.45 -6.62
C ASP A 113 -9.88 -9.07 -8.03
N VAL A 114 -9.32 -8.33 -9.01
CA VAL A 114 -9.07 -8.84 -10.37
C VAL A 114 -8.04 -9.97 -10.35
N LEU A 115 -7.00 -9.85 -9.52
CA LEU A 115 -5.94 -10.84 -9.34
C LEU A 115 -6.33 -12.03 -8.45
N ASP A 116 -7.48 -12.03 -7.81
CA ASP A 116 -7.97 -13.16 -7.03
C ASP A 116 -9.02 -13.96 -7.81
N SER A 117 -9.65 -13.34 -8.82
CA SER A 117 -10.56 -14.02 -9.73
C SER A 117 -9.82 -14.63 -10.92
N ASP A 118 -9.87 -15.96 -11.05
CA ASP A 118 -9.27 -16.66 -12.20
C ASP A 118 -9.91 -16.29 -13.54
N GLU A 119 -11.22 -15.99 -13.54
CA GLU A 119 -11.95 -15.51 -14.72
C GLU A 119 -11.43 -14.14 -15.18
N LEU A 120 -11.32 -13.19 -14.25
CA LEU A 120 -10.84 -11.84 -14.58
C LEU A 120 -9.36 -11.83 -14.98
N LYS A 121 -8.54 -12.70 -14.38
CA LYS A 121 -7.16 -12.92 -14.84
C LYS A 121 -7.14 -13.41 -16.27
N ASP A 122 -7.94 -14.41 -16.62
CA ASP A 122 -7.93 -14.99 -17.96
C ASP A 122 -8.35 -13.95 -19.00
N GLU A 123 -9.36 -13.12 -18.72
CA GLU A 123 -9.73 -11.97 -19.57
C GLU A 123 -8.55 -10.99 -19.72
N LEU A 124 -7.96 -10.55 -18.61
CA LEU A 124 -6.81 -9.63 -18.61
C LEU A 124 -5.61 -10.24 -19.37
N PHE A 125 -5.40 -11.55 -19.25
CA PHE A 125 -4.35 -12.27 -19.94
C PHE A 125 -4.56 -12.38 -21.46
N THR A 126 -5.75 -12.09 -21.98
CA THR A 126 -5.97 -12.07 -23.43
C THR A 126 -5.43 -10.81 -24.11
N TRP A 127 -5.10 -9.76 -23.34
CA TRP A 127 -4.64 -8.49 -23.89
C TRP A 127 -3.13 -8.43 -24.08
N GLY A 128 -2.69 -8.00 -25.28
CA GLY A 128 -1.33 -7.51 -25.52
C GLY A 128 -0.20 -8.42 -25.04
N THR A 129 0.68 -7.86 -24.20
CA THR A 129 1.85 -8.58 -23.66
C THR A 129 1.49 -9.66 -22.64
N PHE A 130 0.28 -9.62 -22.08
CA PHE A 130 -0.21 -10.63 -21.14
C PHE A 130 -0.47 -11.98 -21.82
N ALA A 131 -0.90 -11.96 -23.09
CA ALA A 131 -1.22 -13.17 -23.85
C ALA A 131 -0.01 -14.03 -24.24
N LYS A 132 1.21 -13.46 -24.20
CA LYS A 132 2.43 -14.13 -24.69
C LYS A 132 3.17 -14.95 -23.62
N GLY A 133 2.70 -14.96 -22.39
CA GLY A 133 3.30 -15.74 -21.30
C GLY A 133 2.86 -17.21 -21.32
N GLU A 134 3.48 -18.05 -22.14
CA GLU A 134 3.35 -19.51 -22.02
C GLU A 134 4.36 -20.05 -20.98
N GLY A 135 3.87 -20.71 -19.92
CA GLY A 135 4.66 -21.36 -18.87
C GLY A 135 4.33 -20.87 -17.45
N GLU A 136 4.78 -21.61 -16.42
CA GLU A 136 4.49 -21.51 -14.97
C GLU A 136 4.65 -20.11 -14.29
N ASN A 137 4.92 -19.04 -15.05
CA ASN A 137 5.01 -17.65 -14.61
C ASN A 137 3.71 -16.84 -14.86
N LYS A 138 2.52 -17.47 -14.77
CA LYS A 138 1.22 -16.76 -14.73
C LYS A 138 0.88 -16.16 -13.35
N THR A 139 1.79 -16.20 -12.38
CA THR A 139 1.56 -15.62 -11.07
C THR A 139 1.83 -14.11 -11.09
N MET A 140 0.77 -13.32 -11.06
CA MET A 140 0.82 -11.88 -10.77
C MET A 140 1.35 -11.67 -9.35
N SER A 141 2.55 -11.11 -9.21
CA SER A 141 3.10 -10.67 -7.92
C SER A 141 3.24 -9.16 -7.89
N ALA A 142 3.30 -8.57 -6.68
CA ALA A 142 3.27 -7.13 -6.42
C ALA A 142 4.34 -6.25 -7.13
N GLY A 143 5.30 -6.84 -7.86
CA GLY A 143 6.29 -6.15 -8.70
C GLY A 143 5.88 -5.94 -10.17
N TRP A 144 4.59 -6.05 -10.50
CA TRP A 144 4.06 -6.22 -11.86
C TRP A 144 4.14 -4.99 -12.80
N ALA A 145 4.06 -3.76 -12.28
CA ALA A 145 4.00 -2.54 -13.10
C ALA A 145 5.36 -1.86 -13.36
N GLY A 146 6.48 -2.39 -12.86
CA GLY A 146 7.77 -1.65 -12.92
C GLY A 146 7.81 -0.36 -12.08
N ALA A 147 6.67 0.19 -11.72
CA ALA A 147 6.39 1.02 -10.56
C ALA A 147 5.65 0.17 -9.51
N SER A 148 5.89 0.43 -8.23
CA SER A 148 5.19 -0.23 -7.14
C SER A 148 3.75 0.30 -7.01
N ILE A 149 2.80 -0.53 -6.55
CA ILE A 149 1.42 -0.09 -6.26
C ILE A 149 1.38 1.20 -5.42
N PRO A 150 2.19 1.36 -4.35
CA PRO A 150 2.27 2.62 -3.60
C PRO A 150 2.74 3.83 -4.42
N GLU A 151 3.65 3.65 -5.39
CA GLU A 151 4.06 4.74 -6.28
C GLU A 151 2.91 5.19 -7.19
N LEU A 152 2.16 4.24 -7.76
CA LEU A 152 0.99 4.54 -8.59
C LEU A 152 -0.11 5.27 -7.79
N ARG A 153 -0.35 4.82 -6.56
CA ARG A 153 -1.27 5.49 -5.63
C ARG A 153 -0.83 6.93 -5.35
N ARG A 154 0.45 7.14 -5.01
CA ARG A 154 1.00 8.47 -4.74
C ARG A 154 0.85 9.41 -5.95
N SER A 155 1.08 8.90 -7.16
CA SER A 155 0.91 9.69 -8.37
C SER A 155 -0.55 10.06 -8.63
N TRP A 156 -1.48 9.14 -8.37
CA TRP A 156 -2.92 9.42 -8.39
C TRP A 156 -3.32 10.48 -7.36
N GLU A 157 -2.86 10.39 -6.12
CA GLU A 157 -3.17 11.36 -5.08
C GLU A 157 -2.59 12.75 -5.38
N ASN A 158 -1.37 12.80 -5.92
CA ASN A 158 -0.77 14.05 -6.38
C ASN A 158 -1.61 14.68 -7.49
N PHE A 159 -2.05 13.89 -8.47
CA PHE A 159 -2.94 14.36 -9.52
C PHE A 159 -4.28 14.85 -8.96
N ARG A 160 -4.93 14.06 -8.09
CA ARG A 160 -6.17 14.47 -7.42
C ARG A 160 -6.00 15.76 -6.61
N ARG A 161 -4.87 15.94 -5.94
CA ARG A 161 -4.56 17.13 -5.14
C ARG A 161 -4.27 18.36 -6.01
N GLN A 162 -3.52 18.19 -7.10
CA GLN A 162 -3.24 19.27 -8.06
C GLN A 162 -4.51 19.77 -8.75
N ASN A 163 -5.49 18.88 -8.94
CA ASN A 163 -6.80 19.19 -9.53
C ASN A 163 -7.90 19.41 -8.47
N LYS A 164 -7.54 19.59 -7.19
CA LYS A 164 -8.50 19.82 -6.09
C LYS A 164 -9.15 21.20 -6.26
N GLY A 165 -10.39 21.22 -6.75
CA GLY A 165 -11.17 22.44 -7.02
C GLY A 165 -11.74 22.49 -8.43
N GLU A 166 -11.18 21.70 -9.35
CA GLU A 166 -11.84 21.36 -10.60
C GLU A 166 -12.70 20.12 -10.33
N ASP A 167 -14.00 20.20 -10.60
CA ASP A 167 -14.84 19.02 -10.60
C ASP A 167 -14.20 18.03 -11.59
N LEU A 168 -13.97 16.77 -11.21
CA LEU A 168 -13.44 15.76 -12.14
C LEU A 168 -14.39 15.62 -13.35
N ARG A 169 -15.68 15.91 -13.15
CA ARG A 169 -16.67 16.07 -14.22
C ARG A 169 -16.44 17.33 -15.06
N SER A 170 -15.88 18.41 -14.51
CA SER A 170 -15.43 19.55 -15.31
C SER A 170 -14.16 19.24 -16.13
N LEU A 171 -13.23 18.41 -15.67
CA LEU A 171 -12.11 17.91 -16.49
C LEU A 171 -12.62 16.96 -17.59
N TRP A 172 -13.65 16.18 -17.28
CA TRP A 172 -14.41 15.38 -18.25
C TRP A 172 -15.11 16.28 -19.29
N GLU A 173 -15.74 17.38 -18.89
CA GLU A 173 -16.42 18.31 -19.79
C GLU A 173 -15.45 19.22 -20.58
N GLN A 174 -14.37 19.71 -19.95
CA GLN A 174 -13.34 20.58 -20.55
C GLN A 174 -12.39 19.81 -21.47
N GLY A 175 -12.20 18.51 -21.24
CA GLY A 175 -11.43 17.61 -22.12
C GLY A 175 -12.10 17.33 -23.46
N GLY A 176 -13.17 18.04 -23.81
CA GLY A 176 -13.92 17.86 -25.05
C GLY A 176 -14.86 16.66 -25.02
N TYR A 177 -15.15 16.07 -23.85
CA TYR A 177 -15.90 14.82 -23.80
C TYR A 177 -17.41 14.98 -24.06
N VAL A 178 -18.01 16.15 -23.83
CA VAL A 178 -19.39 16.41 -24.28
C VAL A 178 -19.46 16.30 -25.81
N GLY A 179 -18.50 16.91 -26.50
CA GLY A 179 -18.33 16.74 -27.94
C GLY A 179 -17.92 15.33 -28.32
N PHE A 180 -17.09 14.63 -27.54
CA PHE A 180 -16.71 13.24 -27.79
C PHE A 180 -17.90 12.29 -27.65
N ARG A 181 -18.70 12.37 -26.59
CA ARG A 181 -19.86 11.53 -26.34
C ARG A 181 -20.94 11.80 -27.38
N GLU A 182 -21.23 13.07 -27.68
CA GLU A 182 -22.16 13.43 -28.76
C GLU A 182 -21.64 12.99 -30.14
N ASN A 183 -20.36 13.14 -30.42
CA ASN A 183 -19.72 12.65 -31.66
C ASN A 183 -19.64 11.12 -31.69
N TRP A 184 -19.45 10.46 -30.55
CA TRP A 184 -19.41 9.00 -30.42
C TRP A 184 -20.81 8.42 -30.58
N GLU A 185 -21.81 8.93 -29.87
CA GLU A 185 -23.22 8.58 -30.03
C GLU A 185 -23.67 8.88 -31.48
N SER A 186 -23.29 10.04 -32.05
CA SER A 186 -23.60 10.39 -33.44
C SER A 186 -22.87 9.52 -34.46
N ARG A 187 -21.61 9.12 -34.23
CA ARG A 187 -20.84 8.23 -35.12
C ARG A 187 -21.32 6.79 -35.02
N MET A 188 -21.76 6.35 -33.84
CA MET A 188 -22.44 5.08 -33.65
C MET A 188 -23.79 5.09 -34.37
N GLU A 189 -24.57 6.18 -34.25
CA GLU A 189 -25.78 6.35 -35.03
C GLU A 189 -25.54 6.41 -36.54
N GLU A 190 -24.48 7.08 -37.01
CA GLU A 190 -24.09 7.16 -38.42
C GLU A 190 -23.62 5.80 -38.95
N TYR A 191 -22.78 5.10 -38.20
CA TYR A 191 -22.33 3.73 -38.50
C TYR A 191 -23.52 2.75 -38.59
N ASN A 192 -24.49 2.88 -37.66
CA ASN A 192 -25.70 2.06 -37.63
C ASN A 192 -26.68 2.42 -38.76
N ARG A 193 -26.69 3.69 -39.19
CA ARG A 193 -27.54 4.23 -40.25
C ARG A 193 -27.03 3.84 -41.64
N ASP A 194 -25.73 3.98 -41.86
CA ASP A 194 -25.11 3.75 -43.17
C ASP A 194 -24.82 2.27 -43.43
N GLY A 195 -24.97 1.42 -42.40
CA GLY A 195 -24.62 0.01 -42.47
C GLY A 195 -23.15 -0.08 -42.80
N GLY A 196 -22.30 0.07 -41.78
CA GLY A 196 -20.83 0.03 -41.89
C GLY A 196 -20.36 -1.06 -42.86
N PRO A 197 -19.14 -0.97 -43.42
CA PRO A 197 -18.70 -1.48 -44.74
C PRO A 197 -19.14 -2.88 -45.22
N ASP A 198 -19.69 -3.72 -44.33
CA ASP A 198 -20.29 -5.03 -44.57
C ASP A 198 -21.83 -5.07 -44.64
N GLY A 199 -22.57 -3.98 -44.36
CA GLY A 199 -24.01 -3.87 -44.60
C GLY A 199 -24.96 -4.30 -43.47
N ASP A 200 -24.49 -4.44 -42.23
CA ASP A 200 -25.34 -4.82 -41.09
C ASP A 200 -25.90 -3.60 -40.33
N ARG A 201 -27.19 -3.65 -39.99
CA ARG A 201 -27.89 -2.65 -39.16
C ARG A 201 -28.05 -3.19 -37.74
N PHE A 202 -27.87 -2.32 -36.75
CA PHE A 202 -28.06 -2.64 -35.35
C PHE A 202 -29.54 -2.69 -34.99
N THR A 203 -29.99 -3.76 -34.34
CA THR A 203 -31.30 -3.87 -33.70
C THR A 203 -31.12 -4.20 -32.22
N ARG A 204 -31.61 -3.32 -31.35
CA ARG A 204 -31.64 -3.54 -29.91
C ARG A 204 -32.85 -4.41 -29.57
N GLU A 205 -32.69 -5.73 -29.57
CA GLU A 205 -33.72 -6.62 -29.01
C GLU A 205 -33.50 -6.77 -27.50
N ILE A 206 -34.53 -6.40 -26.73
CA ILE A 206 -34.64 -6.66 -25.30
C ILE A 206 -35.01 -8.14 -25.14
N PRO A 207 -34.24 -8.98 -24.42
CA PRO A 207 -34.64 -10.35 -24.18
C PRO A 207 -35.82 -10.42 -23.19
N PRO A 208 -36.82 -11.29 -23.43
CA PRO A 208 -37.88 -11.55 -22.47
C PRO A 208 -37.41 -12.53 -21.39
N ASP A 209 -37.70 -12.17 -20.13
CA ASP A 209 -37.92 -13.02 -18.96
C ASP A 209 -36.93 -14.15 -18.64
N LEU A 210 -36.13 -13.93 -17.58
CA LEU A 210 -35.42 -14.99 -16.85
C LEU A 210 -36.21 -15.34 -15.58
N ASP A 211 -36.87 -16.49 -15.67
CA ASP A 211 -37.59 -17.21 -14.62
C ASP A 211 -36.60 -17.68 -13.53
N ILE A 212 -36.88 -17.38 -12.27
CA ILE A 212 -36.13 -17.88 -11.12
C ILE A 212 -37.05 -18.83 -10.34
N ASP A 213 -36.70 -20.11 -10.30
CA ASP A 213 -37.03 -21.01 -9.19
C ASP A 213 -35.82 -21.91 -8.93
N PRO A 214 -35.45 -22.18 -7.66
CA PRO A 214 -35.99 -23.40 -7.06
C PRO A 214 -36.26 -23.32 -5.55
N GLY A 215 -37.49 -23.68 -5.16
CA GLY A 215 -37.70 -24.83 -4.28
C GLY A 215 -37.98 -24.56 -2.81
N ILE A 216 -39.27 -24.57 -2.44
CA ILE A 216 -39.75 -25.12 -1.16
C ILE A 216 -40.89 -26.09 -1.47
N ARG A 217 -40.65 -27.38 -1.16
CA ARG A 217 -41.62 -28.47 -1.22
C ARG A 217 -42.74 -28.26 -0.20
N ALA A 218 -43.98 -28.31 -0.67
CA ALA A 218 -45.15 -28.63 0.12
C ALA A 218 -45.52 -30.09 -0.14
N ASP A 219 -45.50 -30.90 0.91
CA ASP A 219 -46.31 -32.10 1.04
C ASP A 219 -46.80 -32.09 2.49
N GLU A 220 -48.11 -31.93 2.69
CA GLU A 220 -48.84 -32.63 3.76
C GLU A 220 -50.34 -32.38 3.56
N GLY A 221 -51.05 -33.50 3.42
CA GLY A 221 -52.49 -33.54 3.21
C GLY A 221 -53.28 -33.65 4.50
N GLU A 222 -54.60 -33.73 4.26
CA GLU A 222 -55.67 -34.17 5.14
C GLU A 222 -56.35 -33.13 6.04
N TYR A 223 -57.50 -32.70 5.53
CA TYR A 223 -58.65 -32.14 6.21
C TYR A 223 -59.12 -33.03 7.37
N ASN A 224 -59.34 -32.42 8.53
CA ASN A 224 -60.29 -32.92 9.53
C ASN A 224 -61.25 -31.80 9.96
N LEU A 225 -62.48 -32.24 10.24
CA LEU A 225 -63.73 -31.49 10.33
C LEU A 225 -63.82 -30.57 11.56
N LEU A 226 -64.45 -29.40 11.38
CA LEU A 226 -65.03 -28.54 12.42
C LEU A 226 -66.13 -29.31 13.21
N PRO A 227 -66.39 -29.02 14.52
CA PRO A 227 -67.20 -27.84 14.85
C PRO A 227 -66.95 -27.19 16.23
N GLY A 228 -67.09 -25.86 16.31
CA GLY A 228 -67.20 -25.17 17.59
C GLY A 228 -67.16 -23.66 17.44
N GLY A 229 -68.31 -23.05 17.16
CA GLY A 229 -68.45 -21.61 17.11
C GLY A 229 -68.39 -20.96 18.49
N MET A 230 -67.77 -19.78 18.55
CA MET A 230 -68.18 -18.67 19.42
C MET A 230 -67.62 -17.37 18.84
N GLU A 231 -68.50 -16.38 18.75
CA GLU A 231 -68.22 -14.99 18.35
C GLU A 231 -67.28 -14.27 19.33
N PRO A 232 -66.61 -13.19 18.89
CA PRO A 232 -65.56 -12.51 19.66
C PRO A 232 -66.12 -11.46 20.63
N ALA A 233 -65.44 -11.32 21.77
CA ALA A 233 -65.56 -10.17 22.67
C ALA A 233 -64.29 -9.29 22.59
N PRO A 234 -64.38 -8.00 22.95
CA PRO A 234 -63.66 -6.90 22.31
C PRO A 234 -62.31 -6.54 22.94
N MET A 235 -61.50 -5.81 22.17
CA MET A 235 -60.27 -5.14 22.60
C MET A 235 -60.44 -4.29 23.87
N PRO A 236 -59.33 -4.05 24.57
CA PRO A 236 -59.02 -2.72 25.09
C PRO A 236 -57.75 -2.14 24.43
N SER A 237 -57.93 -0.93 23.88
CA SER A 237 -56.99 0.21 23.85
C SER A 237 -55.74 0.06 24.73
N GLY A 238 -54.54 0.44 24.34
CA GLY A 238 -54.14 1.55 23.49
C GLY A 238 -52.93 2.23 24.15
N GLU A 239 -52.08 2.84 23.34
CA GLU A 239 -50.98 3.75 23.70
C GLU A 239 -49.66 3.17 24.24
N ARG A 240 -48.72 2.92 23.32
CA ARG A 240 -47.42 3.62 23.20
C ARG A 240 -46.49 2.79 22.30
N PHE A 241 -45.92 3.43 21.28
CA PHE A 241 -44.59 3.25 20.66
C PHE A 241 -44.66 3.50 19.16
N LEU A 242 -44.27 4.69 18.72
CA LEU A 242 -43.71 4.93 17.39
C LEU A 242 -42.77 6.14 17.44
N ARG A 243 -41.47 5.87 17.40
CA ARG A 243 -40.52 6.48 16.47
C ARG A 243 -39.19 5.74 16.60
N ASP A 244 -39.01 4.75 15.73
CA ASP A 244 -37.68 4.37 15.26
C ASP A 244 -37.79 3.63 13.92
N ARG A 245 -36.88 4.02 13.01
CA ARG A 245 -36.42 3.33 11.78
C ARG A 245 -37.38 3.15 10.61
N ILE A 246 -37.22 3.99 9.59
CA ILE A 246 -37.21 3.56 8.17
C ILE A 246 -36.12 4.35 7.41
N PRO A 247 -35.15 3.66 6.77
CA PRO A 247 -34.27 4.22 5.73
C PRO A 247 -35.02 4.30 4.40
N LYS A 248 -34.89 5.43 3.68
CA LYS A 248 -35.41 5.61 2.31
C LYS A 248 -34.33 5.27 1.29
N GLN A 249 -34.56 4.26 0.44
CA GLN A 249 -33.94 4.14 -0.87
C GLN A 249 -34.98 3.64 -1.90
N TYR A 250 -34.78 4.08 -3.14
CA TYR A 250 -35.57 3.93 -4.37
C TYR A 250 -36.65 4.98 -4.65
N GLU A 251 -36.32 5.90 -5.55
CA GLU A 251 -37.24 6.24 -6.65
C GLU A 251 -36.47 6.45 -7.96
N LYS A 252 -37.08 5.92 -9.02
CA LYS A 252 -36.56 5.76 -10.38
C LYS A 252 -36.90 7.01 -11.20
N PHE A 253 -36.02 7.30 -12.17
CA PHE A 253 -36.16 8.24 -13.26
C PHE A 253 -37.48 8.09 -14.05
N LEU A 254 -38.10 9.22 -14.42
CA LEU A 254 -38.92 9.36 -15.62
C LEU A 254 -38.34 10.52 -16.44
N GLU A 255 -37.99 10.22 -17.68
CA GLU A 255 -37.56 11.17 -18.71
C GLU A 255 -38.74 12.01 -19.22
N GLY A 256 -38.48 13.29 -19.55
CA GLY A 256 -39.40 14.16 -20.27
C GLY A 256 -39.31 15.62 -19.81
N GLN A 257 -38.70 16.48 -20.62
CA GLN A 257 -38.58 17.92 -20.37
C GLN A 257 -39.93 18.64 -20.52
N GLU A 258 -40.35 19.41 -19.50
CA GLU A 258 -41.21 20.59 -19.63
C GLU A 258 -40.75 21.68 -18.65
N LEU A 259 -40.63 22.92 -19.13
CA LEU A 259 -40.31 24.10 -18.32
C LEU A 259 -41.63 24.70 -17.81
N VAL A 260 -41.91 24.56 -16.51
CA VAL A 260 -43.08 25.14 -15.85
C VAL A 260 -42.68 26.45 -15.19
N ALA A 261 -43.25 27.57 -15.64
CA ALA A 261 -43.11 28.87 -14.97
C ALA A 261 -44.38 29.22 -14.18
N PHE A 262 -44.19 29.80 -12.99
CA PHE A 262 -45.26 30.25 -12.12
C PHE A 262 -45.34 31.77 -12.09
N ARG A 263 -46.54 32.33 -12.30
CA ARG A 263 -46.82 33.75 -12.06
C ARG A 263 -48.11 33.87 -11.24
N ASN A 264 -48.02 34.45 -10.04
CA ASN A 264 -49.13 34.66 -9.10
C ASN A 264 -49.96 33.40 -8.77
N GLY A 265 -49.31 32.23 -8.68
CA GLY A 265 -49.95 31.01 -8.19
C GLY A 265 -50.81 30.24 -9.19
N GLU A 266 -50.79 30.60 -10.49
CA GLU A 266 -51.39 29.78 -11.55
C GLU A 266 -50.33 29.28 -12.54
N ILE A 267 -50.57 28.06 -13.06
CA ILE A 267 -49.72 27.39 -14.05
C ILE A 267 -50.08 27.91 -15.45
N ILE A 268 -49.09 28.40 -16.19
CA ILE A 268 -49.26 28.77 -17.60
C ILE A 268 -48.34 27.86 -18.43
N SER A 269 -48.91 27.08 -19.37
CA SER A 269 -48.11 26.31 -20.33
C SER A 269 -47.66 27.21 -21.47
N ILE A 270 -46.36 27.28 -21.74
CA ILE A 270 -45.82 27.95 -22.94
C ILE A 270 -45.30 26.87 -23.88
N ALA A 271 -45.94 26.73 -25.04
CA ALA A 271 -45.45 25.86 -26.11
C ALA A 271 -44.37 26.61 -26.91
N LEU A 272 -43.11 26.16 -26.80
CA LEU A 272 -42.01 26.64 -27.64
C LEU A 272 -41.97 25.83 -28.93
N ASN A 273 -42.65 26.33 -29.97
CA ASN A 273 -42.50 25.81 -31.34
C ASN A 273 -41.14 26.25 -31.94
N GLY A 274 -40.06 25.59 -31.52
CA GLY A 274 -38.78 25.55 -32.24
C GLY A 274 -38.01 26.87 -32.37
N ARG A 275 -37.95 27.72 -31.33
CA ARG A 275 -37.06 28.90 -31.29
C ARG A 275 -36.07 28.83 -30.12
N ASN A 276 -34.88 29.42 -30.30
CA ASN A 276 -33.86 29.57 -29.26
C ASN A 276 -34.33 30.61 -28.22
N VAL A 277 -34.13 30.27 -26.93
CA VAL A 277 -34.53 31.06 -25.75
C VAL A 277 -33.89 32.46 -25.73
N GLU A 278 -32.68 32.62 -26.26
CA GLU A 278 -32.00 33.92 -26.32
C GLU A 278 -32.65 34.90 -27.33
N GLU A 279 -33.28 34.38 -28.38
CA GLU A 279 -33.96 35.18 -29.41
C GLU A 279 -35.32 35.69 -28.91
N ALA A 280 -36.00 34.91 -28.06
CA ALA A 280 -37.27 35.31 -27.42
C ALA A 280 -37.08 36.41 -26.37
N ILE A 281 -35.94 36.40 -25.65
CA ILE A 281 -35.61 37.40 -24.63
C ILE A 281 -35.18 38.74 -25.28
N ALA A 282 -34.50 38.69 -26.43
CA ALA A 282 -34.07 39.90 -27.14
C ALA A 282 -35.24 40.69 -27.78
N GLU A 283 -36.33 40.01 -28.15
CA GLU A 283 -37.50 40.64 -28.78
C GLU A 283 -38.42 41.34 -27.74
N GLU A 284 -38.48 40.83 -26.51
CA GLU A 284 -39.24 41.45 -25.41
C GLU A 284 -38.56 42.72 -24.86
N MET A 285 -37.23 42.80 -24.94
CA MET A 285 -36.47 43.99 -24.51
C MET A 285 -36.47 45.13 -25.53
N ALA A 286 -37.03 44.93 -26.74
CA ALA A 286 -37.07 45.94 -27.80
C ALA A 286 -38.40 46.74 -27.85
N VAL A 287 -39.37 46.43 -27.00
CA VAL A 287 -40.69 47.10 -26.95
C VAL A 287 -40.89 47.78 -25.61
N GLU A 288 -40.23 48.92 -25.40
CA GLU A 288 -40.75 50.10 -24.69
C GLU A 288 -39.65 51.16 -24.57
N GLY A 289 -39.52 51.98 -25.62
CA GLY A 289 -38.91 53.29 -25.50
C GLY A 289 -40.02 54.33 -25.30
N THR A 290 -40.03 55.05 -24.17
CA THR A 290 -39.81 56.51 -24.11
C THR A 290 -40.20 57.14 -22.77
N GLU A 291 -39.35 58.10 -22.37
CA GLU A 291 -39.56 59.25 -21.49
C GLU A 291 -39.39 59.13 -19.95
N ALA A 292 -38.69 60.16 -19.46
CA ALA A 292 -38.16 60.37 -18.13
C ALA A 292 -39.23 60.67 -17.07
N VAL A 293 -38.89 60.47 -15.79
CA VAL A 293 -38.97 61.47 -14.70
C VAL A 293 -38.57 60.83 -13.35
N SER A 294 -37.68 61.53 -12.65
CA SER A 294 -37.29 61.57 -11.22
C SER A 294 -37.65 60.46 -10.20
N GLU A 295 -36.63 60.13 -9.39
CA GLU A 295 -36.65 59.86 -7.95
C GLU A 295 -37.84 59.06 -7.37
N ASN A 296 -37.61 57.80 -6.98
CA ASN A 296 -37.86 57.40 -5.59
C ASN A 296 -37.23 56.06 -5.20
N ARG A 297 -36.82 56.02 -3.92
CA ARG A 297 -36.38 54.89 -3.12
C ARG A 297 -37.34 53.69 -3.24
N LEU A 298 -36.82 52.50 -3.50
CA LEU A 298 -37.50 51.24 -3.18
C LEU A 298 -36.48 50.21 -2.68
N VAL A 299 -36.79 49.72 -1.48
CA VAL A 299 -36.11 48.67 -0.73
C VAL A 299 -36.38 47.34 -1.41
N THR A 300 -35.33 46.59 -1.76
CA THR A 300 -35.46 45.20 -2.22
C THR A 300 -35.33 44.28 -1.02
N THR A 301 -36.46 43.81 -0.49
CA THR A 301 -36.52 42.60 0.35
C THR A 301 -36.34 41.38 -0.54
N ILE A 302 -35.29 40.61 -0.26
CA ILE A 302 -35.06 39.27 -0.83
C ILE A 302 -35.92 38.29 -0.02
N PRO A 303 -36.78 37.46 -0.65
CA PRO A 303 -37.44 36.38 0.07
C PRO A 303 -36.43 35.24 0.32
N VAL A 304 -36.16 34.97 1.59
CA VAL A 304 -35.39 33.80 2.04
C VAL A 304 -36.35 32.62 2.12
N THR A 305 -36.08 31.56 1.37
CA THR A 305 -36.70 30.24 1.57
C THR A 305 -36.11 29.60 2.83
N PRO A 306 -36.90 28.94 3.70
CA PRO A 306 -36.38 28.30 4.91
C PRO A 306 -35.50 27.10 4.54
N ILE A 307 -34.26 27.10 5.03
CA ILE A 307 -33.41 25.91 5.09
C ILE A 307 -33.76 25.20 6.40
N ASP A 308 -34.10 23.91 6.31
CA ASP A 308 -34.27 23.02 7.47
C ASP A 308 -32.87 22.79 8.08
N ASP A 309 -32.71 23.26 9.31
CA ASP A 309 -31.46 23.20 10.06
C ASP A 309 -31.47 21.96 10.97
N THR A 310 -30.66 20.97 10.63
CA THR A 310 -30.29 19.86 11.53
C THR A 310 -28.80 19.86 11.81
N SER A 311 -28.13 21.03 11.76
CA SER A 311 -26.79 21.18 12.33
C SER A 311 -26.92 21.60 13.79
N THR A 312 -26.33 20.83 14.70
CA THR A 312 -26.16 21.23 16.11
C THR A 312 -25.36 22.53 16.14
N SER A 313 -25.91 23.56 16.78
CA SER A 313 -25.23 24.84 16.91
C SER A 313 -24.05 24.71 17.88
N LEU A 314 -23.03 25.58 17.76
CA LEU A 314 -21.89 25.61 18.67
C LEU A 314 -22.32 25.86 20.12
N ASP A 315 -23.46 26.53 20.33
CA ASP A 315 -24.08 26.69 21.65
C ASP A 315 -24.59 25.34 22.19
N ASP A 316 -25.12 24.46 21.33
CA ASP A 316 -25.49 23.08 21.70
C ASP A 316 -24.25 22.21 21.97
N ALA A 317 -23.12 22.45 21.28
CA ALA A 317 -21.86 21.74 21.50
C ALA A 317 -21.18 22.17 22.81
N ILE A 318 -21.24 23.46 23.16
CA ILE A 318 -20.78 23.98 24.46
C ILE A 318 -21.68 23.45 25.58
N ASP A 319 -23.00 23.46 25.41
CA ASP A 319 -23.95 22.94 26.40
C ASP A 319 -23.84 21.40 26.57
N GLU A 320 -23.57 20.65 25.49
CA GLU A 320 -23.38 19.19 25.53
C GLU A 320 -22.00 18.82 26.10
N ALA A 321 -20.92 19.54 25.76
CA ALA A 321 -19.61 19.39 26.37
C ALA A 321 -19.63 19.76 27.87
N GLU A 322 -20.39 20.79 28.26
CA GLU A 322 -20.66 21.12 29.67
C GLU A 322 -21.47 20.01 30.37
N ARG A 323 -22.37 19.31 29.68
CA ARG A 323 -23.15 18.18 30.24
C ARG A 323 -22.36 16.88 30.35
N GLU A 324 -21.56 16.52 29.35
CA GLU A 324 -20.81 15.26 29.31
C GLU A 324 -19.50 15.31 30.11
N ALA A 325 -18.83 16.45 30.18
CA ALA A 325 -17.56 16.58 30.91
C ALA A 325 -17.73 16.68 32.44
N LEU A 326 -18.91 17.07 32.94
CA LEU A 326 -19.12 17.43 34.36
C LEU A 326 -19.91 16.36 35.15
N GLY A 327 -19.49 15.10 35.05
CA GLY A 327 -19.91 14.05 35.97
C GLY A 327 -19.57 14.37 37.43
N ASP A 328 -20.61 14.57 38.25
CA ASP A 328 -20.75 14.53 39.73
C ASP A 328 -19.57 14.94 40.65
N PHE A 329 -18.61 15.74 40.17
CA PHE A 329 -17.60 16.39 41.00
C PHE A 329 -17.97 17.86 41.24
N GLY A 330 -18.53 18.12 42.42
CA GLY A 330 -18.97 19.45 42.83
C GLY A 330 -17.82 20.48 42.85
N TRP A 331 -17.88 21.42 41.93
CA TRP A 331 -17.13 22.68 41.98
C TRP A 331 -18.14 23.84 42.04
N GLU A 332 -18.41 24.36 43.24
CA GLU A 332 -19.17 25.59 43.42
C GLU A 332 -18.32 26.80 42.97
N GLY A 333 -18.80 27.47 41.92
CA GLY A 333 -18.36 28.84 41.58
C GLY A 333 -18.17 29.09 40.10
N ILE A 334 -19.26 29.16 39.33
CA ILE A 334 -19.26 29.73 37.98
C ILE A 334 -20.50 30.62 37.86
N GLY A 335 -20.29 31.89 37.52
CA GLY A 335 -21.34 32.85 37.20
C GLY A 335 -21.47 32.99 35.69
N ASP A 336 -22.70 33.19 35.24
CA ASP A 336 -23.11 33.31 33.84
C ASP A 336 -22.20 34.24 33.02
N ALA A 337 -21.81 33.79 31.83
CA ALA A 337 -21.09 34.61 30.86
C ALA A 337 -22.01 35.74 30.35
N GLN A 338 -21.75 36.97 30.80
CA GLN A 338 -22.32 38.19 30.20
C GLN A 338 -21.42 38.70 29.07
N ASP A 339 -22.08 39.04 27.96
CA ASP A 339 -21.64 39.79 26.78
C ASP A 339 -21.01 38.98 25.61
N GLY A 340 -21.89 38.64 24.67
CA GLY A 340 -21.61 38.00 23.38
C GLY A 340 -20.66 38.77 22.45
N LYS A 341 -19.36 38.50 22.59
CA LYS A 341 -18.35 38.67 21.54
C LYS A 341 -17.38 37.50 21.59
N THR A 342 -17.77 36.38 20.98
CA THR A 342 -17.02 35.11 20.99
C THR A 342 -16.50 34.65 19.62
N PRO A 343 -17.13 34.91 18.45
CA PRO A 343 -16.69 34.27 17.21
C PRO A 343 -15.32 34.72 16.66
N GLN A 344 -15.00 36.01 16.76
CA GLN A 344 -13.75 36.56 16.19
C GLN A 344 -12.50 36.28 17.04
N GLU A 345 -12.67 36.10 18.35
CA GLU A 345 -11.56 35.88 19.28
C GLU A 345 -11.14 34.40 19.30
N VAL A 346 -12.11 33.49 19.12
CA VAL A 346 -11.86 32.06 18.87
C VAL A 346 -11.21 31.84 17.51
N LEU A 347 -11.61 32.59 16.47
CA LEU A 347 -10.97 32.53 15.14
C LEU A 347 -9.49 32.93 15.18
N ALA A 348 -9.14 33.98 15.93
CA ALA A 348 -7.75 34.43 16.06
C ALA A 348 -6.89 33.41 16.83
N LEU A 349 -7.49 32.71 17.80
CA LEU A 349 -6.84 31.61 18.52
C LEU A 349 -6.69 30.37 17.65
N SER A 350 -7.68 30.07 16.80
CA SER A 350 -7.60 28.94 15.88
C SER A 350 -6.61 29.17 14.74
N GLU A 351 -6.42 30.41 14.31
CA GLU A 351 -5.34 30.78 13.38
C GLU A 351 -3.94 30.55 13.97
N ILE A 352 -3.78 30.63 15.30
CA ILE A 352 -2.48 30.46 15.97
C ILE A 352 -2.24 29.01 16.37
N PHE A 353 -3.27 28.30 16.82
CA PHE A 353 -3.12 26.98 17.46
C PHE A 353 -3.81 25.84 16.71
N GLY A 354 -4.68 26.09 15.73
CA GLY A 354 -5.49 25.06 15.07
C GLY A 354 -6.88 24.96 15.69
N ASP A 355 -7.50 23.78 15.71
CA ASP A 355 -8.85 23.62 16.24
C ASP A 355 -8.93 24.01 17.74
N ALA A 356 -9.65 25.09 18.05
CA ALA A 356 -9.78 25.62 19.41
C ALA A 356 -10.57 24.66 20.31
N GLU A 357 -11.45 23.83 19.74
CA GLU A 357 -12.26 22.86 20.47
C GLU A 357 -11.37 21.81 21.14
N TYR A 358 -10.39 21.28 20.40
CA TYR A 358 -9.40 20.32 20.89
C TYR A 358 -8.63 20.83 22.13
N TYR A 359 -8.23 22.09 22.14
CA TYR A 359 -7.49 22.65 23.27
C TYR A 359 -8.36 22.93 24.49
N LEU A 360 -9.66 23.18 24.30
CA LEU A 360 -10.60 23.48 25.38
C LEU A 360 -11.09 22.23 26.11
N SER A 361 -11.34 21.14 25.38
CA SER A 361 -11.85 19.88 25.96
C SER A 361 -10.80 19.09 26.73
N HIS A 362 -9.51 19.34 26.49
CA HIS A 362 -8.46 18.45 26.96
C HIS A 362 -7.97 18.70 28.40
N PRO A 363 -7.82 17.62 29.21
CA PRO A 363 -7.40 17.71 30.59
C PRO A 363 -5.93 18.09 30.77
N ASP A 364 -5.11 17.97 29.73
CA ASP A 364 -3.67 18.20 29.82
C ASP A 364 -3.22 19.60 29.36
N PHE A 365 -4.13 20.40 28.80
CA PHE A 365 -3.89 21.82 28.54
C PHE A 365 -4.22 22.66 29.77
N VAL A 366 -4.02 22.12 30.97
CA VAL A 366 -4.27 22.82 32.23
C VAL A 366 -2.99 23.45 32.78
N ILE A 367 -3.16 24.55 33.48
CA ILE A 367 -2.13 25.27 34.22
C ILE A 367 -2.60 25.46 35.66
N GLU A 368 -1.68 25.47 36.62
CA GLU A 368 -2.01 25.75 38.02
C GLU A 368 -2.12 27.27 38.24
N ARG A 369 -3.26 27.73 38.75
CA ARG A 369 -3.51 29.12 39.15
C ARG A 369 -4.27 29.12 40.47
N ASP A 370 -3.73 29.81 41.47
CA ASP A 370 -4.31 29.91 42.82
C ASP A 370 -4.66 28.55 43.46
N GLY A 371 -3.85 27.52 43.20
CA GLY A 371 -4.04 26.16 43.69
C GLY A 371 -5.17 25.37 42.99
N LYS A 372 -5.65 25.85 41.83
CA LYS A 372 -6.62 25.15 40.98
C LYS A 372 -6.01 24.90 39.59
N MET A 373 -6.33 23.76 39.01
CA MET A 373 -6.02 23.47 37.61
C MET A 373 -7.08 24.14 36.73
N VAL A 374 -6.66 24.98 35.80
CA VAL A 374 -7.55 25.65 34.85
C VAL A 374 -7.02 25.43 33.44
N ASN A 375 -7.90 25.21 32.46
CA ASN A 375 -7.49 25.11 31.06
C ASN A 375 -6.81 26.42 30.62
N ALA A 376 -5.65 26.32 29.98
CA ALA A 376 -4.79 27.44 29.61
C ALA A 376 -5.45 28.40 28.63
N LEU A 377 -6.21 27.86 27.67
CA LEU A 377 -6.93 28.64 26.67
C LEU A 377 -8.14 29.35 27.30
N TRP A 378 -8.87 28.66 28.19
CA TRP A 378 -9.93 29.26 29.00
C TRP A 378 -9.41 30.37 29.93
N PHE A 379 -8.27 30.14 30.58
CA PHE A 379 -7.62 31.15 31.41
C PHE A 379 -7.19 32.37 30.56
N ALA A 380 -6.60 32.15 29.38
CA ALA A 380 -6.23 33.23 28.47
C ALA A 380 -7.47 34.06 28.05
N TYR A 381 -8.57 33.37 27.73
CA TYR A 381 -9.83 34.00 27.39
C TYR A 381 -10.38 34.87 28.53
N THR A 382 -10.50 34.30 29.74
CA THR A 382 -11.03 35.01 30.92
C THR A 382 -10.17 36.20 31.35
N GLN A 383 -8.85 36.11 31.20
CA GLN A 383 -7.91 37.21 31.46
C GLN A 383 -7.84 38.25 30.32
N LYS A 384 -8.63 38.07 29.25
CA LYS A 384 -8.60 38.93 28.05
C LYS A 384 -7.20 39.05 27.45
N LEU A 385 -6.41 37.97 27.50
CA LEU A 385 -5.13 37.91 26.81
C LEU A 385 -5.39 37.83 25.31
N ARG A 386 -4.77 38.73 24.56
CA ARG A 386 -4.89 38.84 23.10
C ARG A 386 -3.54 38.81 22.39
N ASP A 387 -2.46 38.90 23.15
CA ASP A 387 -1.10 38.78 22.63
C ASP A 387 -0.77 37.30 22.37
N PRO A 388 -0.50 36.90 21.12
CA PRO A 388 -0.13 35.52 20.79
C PRO A 388 1.06 35.01 21.60
N ALA A 389 2.02 35.88 21.96
CA ALA A 389 3.16 35.48 22.77
C ALA A 389 2.73 35.13 24.21
N ALA A 390 1.92 35.97 24.86
CA ALA A 390 1.39 35.68 26.19
C ALA A 390 0.55 34.39 26.24
N ILE A 391 -0.24 34.12 25.20
CA ILE A 391 -1.05 32.89 25.12
C ILE A 391 -0.15 31.67 24.93
N LYS A 392 0.86 31.79 24.06
CA LYS A 392 1.89 30.76 23.90
C LYS A 392 2.64 30.49 25.20
N ASP A 393 2.95 31.50 25.99
CA ASP A 393 3.61 31.34 27.28
C ASP A 393 2.74 30.54 28.27
N LEU A 394 1.41 30.74 28.27
CA LEU A 394 0.50 29.90 29.05
C LEU A 394 0.48 28.45 28.58
N PHE A 395 0.43 28.21 27.27
CA PHE A 395 0.53 26.85 26.73
C PHE A 395 1.85 26.19 27.10
N GLN A 396 2.95 26.95 27.13
CA GLN A 396 4.25 26.45 27.57
C GLN A 396 4.22 25.93 29.01
N GLU A 397 3.34 26.43 29.87
CA GLU A 397 3.21 25.94 31.24
C GLU A 397 2.45 24.62 31.37
N THR A 398 1.71 24.21 30.34
CA THR A 398 0.93 22.96 30.36
C THR A 398 1.82 21.72 30.42
N GLU A 399 1.36 20.66 31.09
CA GLU A 399 2.06 19.37 31.11
C GLU A 399 2.24 18.82 29.68
N TRP A 400 1.22 18.99 28.83
CA TRP A 400 1.28 18.63 27.42
C TRP A 400 2.49 19.25 26.72
N TRP A 401 2.71 20.55 26.90
CA TRP A 401 3.82 21.24 26.25
C TRP A 401 5.17 20.83 26.84
N GLN A 402 5.25 20.72 28.16
CA GLN A 402 6.50 20.42 28.88
C GLN A 402 7.02 19.00 28.63
N THR A 403 6.12 18.03 28.44
CA THR A 403 6.47 16.61 28.27
C THR A 403 6.75 16.22 26.81
N ARG A 404 6.47 17.11 25.85
CA ARG A 404 6.57 16.82 24.43
C ARG A 404 7.66 17.59 23.71
N ASN A 405 8.19 16.98 22.66
CA ASN A 405 9.01 17.68 21.69
C ASN A 405 8.13 18.40 20.63
N PRO A 406 8.70 19.35 19.86
CA PRO A 406 7.94 20.08 18.83
C PRO A 406 7.24 19.17 17.80
N THR A 407 7.89 18.10 17.34
CA THR A 407 7.34 17.18 16.34
C THR A 407 6.13 16.42 16.87
N GLN A 408 6.17 15.98 18.13
CA GLN A 408 5.01 15.35 18.78
C GLN A 408 3.83 16.30 18.89
N ARG A 409 4.08 17.58 19.21
CA ARG A 409 3.02 18.59 19.30
C ARG A 409 2.35 18.84 17.94
N GLU A 410 3.16 19.00 16.90
CA GLU A 410 2.68 19.21 15.53
C GLU A 410 1.87 18.00 15.04
N PHE A 411 2.37 16.78 15.27
CA PHE A 411 1.66 15.57 14.91
C PHE A 411 0.37 15.39 15.71
N ASP A 412 0.39 15.60 17.03
CA ASP A 412 -0.79 15.44 17.88
C ASP A 412 -1.92 16.42 17.47
N ALA A 413 -1.57 17.66 17.09
CA ALA A 413 -2.54 18.63 16.58
C ALA A 413 -3.15 18.19 15.23
N ALA A 414 -2.31 17.77 14.27
CA ALA A 414 -2.78 17.26 12.98
C ALA A 414 -3.62 15.99 13.13
N TRP A 415 -3.26 15.12 14.07
CA TRP A 415 -3.98 13.87 14.35
C TRP A 415 -5.39 14.15 14.90
N ALA A 416 -5.53 15.12 15.80
CA ALA A 416 -6.81 15.55 16.33
C ALA A 416 -7.70 16.15 15.23
N GLU A 417 -7.15 17.05 14.40
CA GLU A 417 -7.85 17.65 13.25
C GLU A 417 -8.37 16.58 12.26
N ALA A 418 -7.67 15.46 12.13
CA ALA A 418 -8.09 14.31 11.32
C ALA A 418 -9.17 13.41 11.98
N GLY A 419 -9.76 13.83 13.10
CA GLY A 419 -10.76 13.06 13.86
C GLY A 419 -10.13 12.01 14.79
N GLY A 420 -8.88 12.23 15.20
CA GLY A 420 -8.18 11.42 16.22
C GLY A 420 -8.94 11.40 17.53
N PRO A 421 -8.96 10.27 18.26
CA PRO A 421 -9.44 10.30 19.65
C PRO A 421 -8.62 11.33 20.43
N GLU A 422 -9.31 12.03 21.32
CA GLU A 422 -8.70 12.98 22.23
C GLU A 422 -7.53 12.31 22.99
N TRP A 423 -6.39 13.00 23.04
CA TRP A 423 -5.20 12.53 23.73
C TRP A 423 -5.45 12.42 25.26
N GLY A 424 -4.78 11.44 25.88
CA GLY A 424 -4.90 11.12 27.31
C GLY A 424 -5.05 9.62 27.60
N ALA A 425 -5.56 8.85 26.63
CA ALA A 425 -5.61 7.38 26.72
C ALA A 425 -4.27 6.67 26.44
N GLY A 426 -3.17 7.44 26.29
CA GLY A 426 -1.83 6.94 25.98
C GLY A 426 -1.71 6.31 24.58
N ASP A 427 -0.59 5.64 24.31
CA ASP A 427 -0.41 4.80 23.08
C ASP A 427 -1.49 3.70 22.93
N VAL A 428 -2.28 3.49 23.99
CA VAL A 428 -3.34 2.49 24.09
C VAL A 428 -4.60 2.88 23.31
N ALA A 429 -4.80 4.18 23.02
CA ALA A 429 -5.96 4.68 22.29
C ALA A 429 -5.88 4.51 20.77
N PHE A 430 -4.69 4.24 20.21
CA PHE A 430 -4.56 4.04 18.78
C PHE A 430 -5.23 2.73 18.37
N ASP A 431 -6.30 2.84 17.58
CA ASP A 431 -7.02 1.72 17.00
C ASP A 431 -6.78 1.64 15.48
N PRO A 432 -5.92 0.72 14.99
CA PRO A 432 -5.63 0.57 13.57
C PRO A 432 -6.82 0.08 12.73
N GLN A 433 -7.91 -0.34 13.38
CA GLN A 433 -9.12 -0.84 12.72
C GLN A 433 -10.12 0.27 12.40
N ASN A 434 -10.06 1.39 13.12
CA ASN A 434 -11.01 2.49 13.04
C ASN A 434 -10.33 3.82 12.68
N LEU A 435 -9.50 3.81 11.64
CA LEU A 435 -8.83 5.02 11.15
C LEU A 435 -9.68 5.75 10.11
N THR A 436 -9.77 7.07 10.23
CA THR A 436 -10.31 7.94 9.18
C THR A 436 -9.36 7.99 7.97
N LEU A 437 -9.87 8.42 6.81
CA LEU A 437 -9.02 8.59 5.62
C LEU A 437 -7.91 9.63 5.85
N ASP A 438 -8.21 10.71 6.56
CA ASP A 438 -7.24 11.78 6.84
C ASP A 438 -6.15 11.30 7.82
N GLN A 439 -6.53 10.51 8.84
CA GLN A 439 -5.55 9.86 9.73
C GLN A 439 -4.63 8.92 8.96
N LEU A 440 -5.19 8.14 8.02
CA LEU A 440 -4.37 7.25 7.21
C LEU A 440 -3.38 8.02 6.34
N ALA A 441 -3.81 9.15 5.75
CA ALA A 441 -2.94 10.03 4.97
C ALA A 441 -1.77 10.60 5.80
N LEU A 442 -1.99 10.91 7.09
CA LEU A 442 -0.92 11.33 8.01
C LEU A 442 0.13 10.23 8.27
N LEU A 443 -0.25 8.95 8.14
CA LEU A 443 0.64 7.82 8.38
C LEU A 443 1.27 7.25 7.11
N GLU A 444 0.68 7.48 5.94
CA GLU A 444 0.96 6.73 4.72
C GLU A 444 2.44 6.71 4.33
N ALA A 445 3.09 7.88 4.27
CA ALA A 445 4.51 7.96 3.90
C ALA A 445 5.41 7.15 4.85
N LYS A 446 5.08 7.11 6.15
CA LYS A 446 5.83 6.32 7.14
C LYS A 446 5.45 4.85 7.08
N LEU A 447 4.18 4.53 6.88
CA LEU A 447 3.66 3.18 6.73
C LEU A 447 4.28 2.49 5.50
N ASP A 448 4.42 3.18 4.39
CA ASP A 448 5.05 2.66 3.17
C ASP A 448 6.52 2.32 3.41
N ALA A 449 7.27 3.22 4.06
CA ALA A 449 8.66 2.97 4.41
C ALA A 449 8.80 1.75 5.34
N ILE A 450 7.90 1.63 6.33
CA ILE A 450 7.86 0.49 7.26
C ILE A 450 7.46 -0.81 6.54
N ARG A 451 6.49 -0.77 5.63
CA ARG A 451 6.05 -1.94 4.84
C ARG A 451 7.14 -2.44 3.91
N LEU A 452 7.82 -1.53 3.21
CA LEU A 452 8.95 -1.88 2.35
C LEU A 452 10.01 -2.63 3.15
N GLU A 453 10.32 -2.13 4.34
CA GLU A 453 11.30 -2.74 5.24
C GLU A 453 10.84 -4.08 5.82
N ALA A 454 9.57 -4.16 6.25
CA ALA A 454 8.97 -5.42 6.68
C ALA A 454 9.05 -6.48 5.57
N GLY A 455 8.78 -6.08 4.32
CA GLY A 455 8.96 -6.94 3.15
C GLY A 455 10.41 -7.38 2.94
N GLN A 456 11.37 -6.47 3.12
CA GLN A 456 12.80 -6.81 3.07
C GLN A 456 13.21 -7.80 4.16
N LEU A 457 12.56 -7.77 5.33
CA LEU A 457 12.76 -8.72 6.43
C LEU A 457 11.99 -10.04 6.26
N GLY A 458 11.18 -10.18 5.21
CA GLY A 458 10.33 -11.35 4.97
C GLY A 458 9.13 -11.44 5.91
N ILE A 459 8.69 -10.30 6.46
CA ILE A 459 7.51 -10.22 7.31
C ILE A 459 6.28 -10.02 6.42
N ASP A 460 5.26 -10.83 6.66
CA ASP A 460 3.99 -10.72 5.96
C ASP A 460 3.31 -9.39 6.33
N VAL A 461 3.31 -8.46 5.37
CA VAL A 461 2.75 -7.12 5.53
C VAL A 461 1.23 -7.12 5.69
N VAL A 462 0.55 -8.14 5.19
CA VAL A 462 -0.92 -8.29 5.28
C VAL A 462 -1.28 -8.82 6.65
N ALA A 463 -0.66 -9.94 7.05
CA ALA A 463 -0.91 -10.54 8.36
C ALA A 463 -0.52 -9.63 9.53
N ASN A 464 0.38 -8.66 9.31
CA ASN A 464 0.88 -7.75 10.36
C ASN A 464 0.42 -6.29 10.18
N ARG A 465 -0.60 -6.02 9.35
CA ARG A 465 -1.07 -4.65 9.03
C ARG A 465 -1.20 -3.75 10.27
N ASP A 466 -1.87 -4.23 11.32
CA ASP A 466 -2.16 -3.45 12.52
C ASP A 466 -0.89 -3.07 13.31
N SER A 467 0.07 -4.00 13.40
CA SER A 467 1.37 -3.74 14.02
C SER A 467 2.18 -2.71 13.22
N LEU A 468 2.14 -2.78 11.89
CA LEU A 468 2.82 -1.81 11.02
C LEU A 468 2.18 -0.41 11.15
N LEU A 469 0.86 -0.33 11.27
CA LEU A 469 0.14 0.93 11.51
C LEU A 469 0.48 1.55 12.86
N ARG A 470 0.49 0.75 13.94
CA ARG A 470 0.92 1.19 15.28
C ARG A 470 2.32 1.78 15.25
N MET A 471 3.19 1.17 14.47
CA MET A 471 4.55 1.63 14.32
C MET A 471 4.67 2.88 13.47
N ALA A 472 3.90 2.99 12.38
CA ALA A 472 3.82 4.20 11.57
C ALA A 472 3.33 5.38 12.42
N TYR A 473 2.27 5.17 13.20
CA TYR A 473 1.76 6.15 14.17
C TYR A 473 2.85 6.59 15.15
N LYS A 474 3.48 5.64 15.85
CA LYS A 474 4.55 5.95 16.81
C LYS A 474 5.73 6.66 16.15
N ALA A 475 6.16 6.22 14.97
CA ALA A 475 7.30 6.79 14.27
C ALA A 475 7.01 8.19 13.71
N SER A 476 5.80 8.45 13.21
CA SER A 476 5.38 9.78 12.78
C SER A 476 5.28 10.73 13.98
N ARG A 477 4.59 10.31 15.04
CA ARG A 477 4.41 11.08 16.27
C ARG A 477 5.72 11.46 16.93
N MET A 478 6.63 10.49 17.08
CA MET A 478 7.91 10.70 17.76
C MET A 478 8.95 11.39 16.87
N GLY A 479 8.65 11.64 15.58
CA GLY A 479 9.63 12.15 14.64
C GLY A 479 10.81 11.20 14.39
N MET A 480 10.57 9.88 14.50
CA MET A 480 11.64 8.88 14.39
C MET A 480 12.30 8.93 13.01
N THR A 481 13.62 8.99 13.03
CA THR A 481 14.48 8.76 11.88
C THR A 481 14.37 7.31 11.38
N PRO A 482 14.78 7.04 10.12
CA PRO A 482 14.86 5.68 9.59
C PRO A 482 15.52 4.67 10.53
N ASP A 483 16.64 5.03 11.13
CA ASP A 483 17.40 4.11 12.00
C ASP A 483 16.69 3.86 13.33
N GLU A 484 16.02 4.87 13.89
CA GLU A 484 15.31 4.75 15.16
C GLU A 484 14.08 3.85 15.03
N TRP A 485 13.25 4.04 14.00
CA TRP A 485 12.08 3.18 13.85
C TRP A 485 12.48 1.77 13.41
N LYS A 486 13.57 1.56 12.66
CA LYS A 486 14.10 0.21 12.39
C LYS A 486 14.51 -0.49 13.69
N GLN A 487 15.17 0.22 14.60
CA GLN A 487 15.51 -0.33 15.90
C GLN A 487 14.27 -0.64 16.74
N GLU A 488 13.28 0.25 16.72
CA GLU A 488 12.02 0.04 17.42
C GLU A 488 11.23 -1.13 16.82
N PHE A 489 11.21 -1.25 15.49
CA PHE A 489 10.60 -2.35 14.75
C PHE A 489 11.11 -3.70 15.25
N VAL A 490 12.43 -3.83 15.32
CA VAL A 490 13.10 -5.04 15.78
C VAL A 490 12.81 -5.31 17.27
N LYS A 491 12.81 -4.27 18.12
CA LYS A 491 12.47 -4.41 19.54
C LYS A 491 11.03 -4.88 19.75
N GLN A 492 10.07 -4.28 19.04
CA GLN A 492 8.65 -4.60 19.15
C GLN A 492 8.33 -5.97 18.60
N ALA A 493 9.02 -6.38 17.54
CA ALA A 493 8.91 -7.74 17.04
C ALA A 493 9.55 -8.77 18.01
N GLY A 494 10.39 -8.32 18.94
CA GLY A 494 11.21 -9.12 19.86
C GLY A 494 10.52 -10.06 20.85
N MET A 495 9.20 -10.32 20.75
CA MET A 495 8.58 -11.47 21.41
C MET A 495 8.44 -12.70 20.48
N SER A 496 8.66 -12.54 19.17
CA SER A 496 8.72 -13.65 18.20
C SER A 496 9.73 -13.44 17.07
N PHE A 497 10.50 -12.36 17.09
CA PHE A 497 11.59 -12.07 16.15
C PHE A 497 12.78 -12.95 16.48
N ASP A 498 12.65 -14.23 16.17
CA ASP A 498 13.78 -15.12 16.08
C ASP A 498 14.58 -14.68 14.85
N PRO A 499 15.73 -13.98 15.02
CA PRO A 499 16.50 -13.54 13.87
C PRO A 499 16.76 -14.75 12.98
N ASP A 500 16.98 -15.94 13.55
CA ASP A 500 17.30 -17.17 12.83
C ASP A 500 16.21 -17.68 11.89
N ARG A 501 14.98 -17.19 12.03
CA ARG A 501 13.83 -17.57 11.18
C ARG A 501 13.47 -16.56 10.09
N LEU A 502 14.06 -15.37 10.12
CA LEU A 502 13.70 -14.32 9.17
C LEU A 502 14.42 -14.49 7.83
N GLY A 503 13.68 -14.21 6.76
CA GLY A 503 14.15 -14.28 5.38
C GLY A 503 14.80 -12.98 4.89
N GLY A 504 14.90 -12.87 3.57
CA GLY A 504 15.25 -11.63 2.87
C GLY A 504 16.60 -11.02 3.24
N ALA A 505 16.61 -9.72 3.53
CA ALA A 505 17.80 -8.93 3.81
C ALA A 505 18.54 -9.43 5.05
N LEU A 506 17.85 -9.87 6.11
CA LEU A 506 18.50 -10.39 7.31
C LEU A 506 19.14 -11.76 7.06
N ALA A 507 18.48 -12.64 6.28
CA ALA A 507 19.07 -13.90 5.83
C ALA A 507 20.35 -13.69 5.00
N THR A 508 20.39 -12.61 4.21
CA THR A 508 21.59 -12.20 3.45
C THR A 508 22.72 -11.79 4.40
N GLN A 509 22.42 -10.98 5.44
CA GLN A 509 23.43 -10.61 6.45
C GLN A 509 23.87 -11.82 7.29
N ARG A 510 22.98 -12.76 7.62
CA ARG A 510 23.35 -14.02 8.27
C ARG A 510 24.32 -14.81 7.41
N SER A 511 23.98 -15.01 6.14
CA SER A 511 24.84 -15.74 5.20
C SER A 511 26.23 -15.11 5.10
N PHE A 512 26.32 -13.78 5.11
CA PHE A 512 27.57 -13.04 5.19
C PHE A 512 28.33 -13.32 6.50
N VAL A 513 27.66 -13.23 7.65
CA VAL A 513 28.25 -13.48 8.98
C VAL A 513 28.81 -14.90 9.05
N GLU A 514 28.03 -15.91 8.64
CA GLU A 514 28.45 -17.30 8.62
C GLU A 514 29.61 -17.55 7.65
N ALA A 515 29.55 -16.99 6.44
CA ALA A 515 30.63 -17.11 5.47
C ALA A 515 31.92 -16.47 6.01
N THR A 516 31.82 -15.33 6.70
CA THR A 516 32.97 -14.65 7.30
C THR A 516 33.55 -15.44 8.48
N ASN A 517 32.70 -16.06 9.31
CA ASN A 517 33.14 -16.97 10.37
C ASN A 517 33.87 -18.19 9.80
N ARG A 518 33.32 -18.81 8.74
CA ARG A 518 33.97 -19.94 8.03
C ARG A 518 35.30 -19.55 7.41
N LYS A 519 35.36 -18.39 6.75
CA LYS A 519 36.58 -17.83 6.15
C LYS A 519 37.74 -17.73 7.15
N TRP A 520 37.44 -17.33 8.38
CA TRP A 520 38.42 -17.21 9.46
C TRP A 520 38.54 -18.46 10.36
N MET A 521 37.77 -19.50 10.05
CA MET A 521 37.73 -20.77 10.76
C MET A 521 37.60 -20.63 12.28
N LEU A 522 36.77 -19.70 12.77
CA LEU A 522 36.57 -19.51 14.21
C LEU A 522 35.44 -20.43 14.73
N PRO A 523 35.64 -21.15 15.87
CA PRO A 523 34.65 -22.08 16.38
C PRO A 523 33.28 -21.43 16.60
N SER A 524 32.20 -22.15 16.28
CA SER A 524 30.84 -21.71 16.59
C SER A 524 30.71 -21.46 18.10
N GLY A 525 30.56 -20.18 18.47
CA GLY A 525 30.45 -19.72 19.86
C GLY A 525 31.56 -18.79 20.36
N SER A 526 32.56 -18.44 19.54
CA SER A 526 33.73 -17.69 20.02
C SER A 526 33.52 -16.20 20.29
N SER A 527 32.48 -15.52 19.77
CA SER A 527 32.28 -14.11 20.20
C SER A 527 30.90 -13.46 20.04
N ARG A 528 30.01 -13.88 19.13
CA ARG A 528 28.66 -13.29 19.02
C ARG A 528 27.62 -14.26 18.47
N ASP A 529 26.38 -14.10 18.93
CA ASP A 529 25.19 -14.66 18.29
C ASP A 529 25.16 -14.18 16.82
N THR A 530 25.14 -15.14 15.89
CA THR A 530 25.11 -14.90 14.44
C THR A 530 23.88 -14.07 14.05
N GLY A 531 22.72 -14.34 14.66
CA GLY A 531 21.50 -13.58 14.46
C GLY A 531 21.65 -12.13 14.91
N GLN A 532 22.18 -11.92 16.13
CA GLN A 532 22.41 -10.57 16.65
C GLN A 532 23.44 -9.78 15.82
N THR A 533 24.50 -10.44 15.35
CA THR A 533 25.51 -9.79 14.51
C THR A 533 24.94 -9.40 13.15
N ALA A 534 24.17 -10.28 12.52
CA ALA A 534 23.48 -9.99 11.27
C ALA A 534 22.54 -8.79 11.42
N LEU A 535 21.84 -8.73 12.56
CA LEU A 535 20.98 -7.63 12.92
C LEU A 535 21.76 -6.33 13.17
N ASP A 536 22.89 -6.37 13.86
CA ASP A 536 23.73 -5.19 14.08
C ASP A 536 24.30 -4.64 12.77
N ILE A 537 24.63 -5.53 11.82
CA ILE A 537 25.06 -5.14 10.47
C ILE A 537 23.89 -4.50 9.70
N TYR A 538 22.72 -5.13 9.76
CA TYR A 538 21.51 -4.63 9.13
C TYR A 538 21.10 -3.24 9.64
N LEU A 539 21.17 -3.03 10.95
CA LEU A 539 20.85 -1.75 11.61
C LEU A 539 21.96 -0.69 11.46
N GLY A 540 23.04 -0.98 10.72
CA GLY A 540 24.16 -0.07 10.53
C GLY A 540 25.01 0.18 11.79
N LYS A 541 24.75 -0.52 12.90
CA LYS A 541 25.55 -0.46 14.13
C LYS A 541 26.95 -1.05 13.93
N MET A 542 27.07 -1.95 12.96
CA MET A 542 28.32 -2.57 12.54
C MET A 542 28.39 -2.58 11.02
N THR A 543 29.58 -2.37 10.45
CA THR A 543 29.78 -2.58 9.02
C THR A 543 30.32 -3.99 8.77
N GLN A 544 30.05 -4.54 7.59
CA GLN A 544 30.63 -5.82 7.15
C GLN A 544 32.17 -5.81 7.22
N THR A 545 32.79 -4.68 6.88
CA THR A 545 34.24 -4.47 6.98
C THR A 545 34.71 -4.53 8.42
N ASN A 546 34.07 -3.80 9.34
CA ASN A 546 34.43 -3.80 10.75
C ASN A 546 34.28 -5.20 11.37
N TYR A 547 33.23 -5.93 10.97
CA TYR A 547 33.03 -7.30 11.41
C TYR A 547 34.13 -8.25 10.92
N ASN A 548 34.47 -8.20 9.62
CA ASN A 548 35.54 -9.02 9.05
C ASN A 548 36.90 -8.70 9.68
N GLU A 549 37.22 -7.42 9.94
CA GLU A 549 38.46 -7.04 10.63
C GLU A 549 38.48 -7.51 12.09
N ALA A 550 37.35 -7.44 12.81
CA ALA A 550 37.25 -7.96 14.16
C ALA A 550 37.53 -9.48 14.20
N LEU A 551 36.90 -10.26 13.31
CA LEU A 551 37.15 -11.70 13.20
C LEU A 551 38.59 -12.02 12.75
N LYS A 552 39.17 -11.19 11.87
CA LYS A 552 40.59 -11.32 11.50
C LYS A 552 41.50 -11.20 12.73
N GLN A 553 41.27 -10.20 13.60
CA GLN A 553 42.04 -10.05 14.83
C GLN A 553 41.80 -11.22 15.80
N GLU A 554 40.55 -11.67 15.93
CA GLU A 554 40.21 -12.84 16.75
C GLU A 554 40.91 -14.11 16.24
N ALA A 555 40.95 -14.33 14.92
CA ALA A 555 41.67 -15.45 14.31
C ALA A 555 43.18 -15.38 14.55
N LYS A 556 43.79 -14.18 14.57
CA LYS A 556 45.21 -14.03 14.95
C LYS A 556 45.47 -14.42 16.40
N ILE A 557 44.54 -14.13 17.30
CA ILE A 557 44.62 -14.50 18.71
C ILE A 557 44.42 -16.01 18.87
N ALA A 558 43.43 -16.58 18.18
CA ALA A 558 43.12 -18.01 18.21
C ALA A 558 44.21 -18.86 17.57
N TYR A 559 44.84 -18.36 16.50
CA TYR A 559 45.83 -19.08 15.69
C TYR A 559 47.16 -18.32 15.57
N PRO A 560 47.95 -18.18 16.66
CA PRO A 560 49.20 -17.41 16.63
C PRO A 560 50.20 -17.88 15.57
N THR A 561 50.24 -19.18 15.25
CA THR A 561 51.14 -19.75 14.23
C THR A 561 50.78 -19.30 12.80
N LEU A 562 49.53 -18.89 12.56
CA LEU A 562 49.02 -18.40 11.29
C LEU A 562 48.98 -16.87 11.19
N ALA A 563 49.18 -16.14 12.28
CA ALA A 563 49.09 -14.68 12.30
C ALA A 563 49.89 -13.98 11.19
N PRO A 564 51.14 -14.36 10.85
CA PRO A 564 51.88 -13.73 9.75
C PRO A 564 51.21 -13.89 8.38
N MET A 565 50.55 -15.02 8.12
CA MET A 565 49.83 -15.28 6.86
C MET A 565 48.52 -14.49 6.83
N ILE A 566 47.83 -14.40 7.97
CA ILE A 566 46.63 -13.58 8.12
C ILE A 566 46.95 -12.10 7.88
N ASP A 567 48.10 -11.62 8.36
CA ASP A 567 48.56 -10.24 8.13
C ASP A 567 48.90 -9.97 6.65
N GLN A 568 49.32 -10.99 5.90
CA GLN A 568 49.50 -10.94 4.44
C GLN A 568 48.16 -10.97 3.65
N GLY A 569 47.02 -11.02 4.35
CA GLY A 569 45.70 -11.05 3.74
C GLY A 569 45.20 -12.45 3.37
N MET A 570 45.92 -13.50 3.74
CA MET A 570 45.47 -14.88 3.54
C MET A 570 44.41 -15.25 4.58
N THR A 571 43.33 -15.89 4.14
CA THR A 571 42.30 -16.41 5.04
C THR A 571 42.72 -17.75 5.62
N VAL A 572 42.24 -18.09 6.82
CA VAL A 572 42.58 -19.38 7.46
C VAL A 572 42.02 -20.53 6.61
N GLU A 573 40.80 -20.39 6.10
CA GLU A 573 40.19 -21.36 5.18
C GLU A 573 41.01 -21.52 3.88
N GLY A 574 41.44 -20.41 3.29
CA GLY A 574 42.23 -20.42 2.05
C GLY A 574 43.59 -21.08 2.23
N PHE A 575 44.24 -20.87 3.38
CA PHE A 575 45.48 -21.54 3.72
C PHE A 575 45.28 -23.05 3.98
N MET A 576 44.21 -23.42 4.71
CA MET A 576 43.94 -24.81 5.06
C MET A 576 43.30 -25.63 3.94
N GLY A 577 42.89 -25.02 2.83
CA GLY A 577 42.25 -25.71 1.71
C GLY A 577 43.08 -26.90 1.19
N ALA A 578 44.39 -26.74 1.01
CA ALA A 578 45.26 -27.82 0.54
C ALA A 578 45.41 -28.96 1.57
N TYR A 579 45.41 -28.63 2.86
CA TYR A 579 45.45 -29.62 3.94
C TYR A 579 44.14 -30.41 4.01
N LYS A 580 43.01 -29.72 3.83
CA LYS A 580 41.69 -30.33 3.78
C LYS A 580 41.61 -31.35 2.64
N THR A 581 41.94 -30.94 1.41
CA THR A 581 41.92 -31.86 0.25
C THR A 581 42.82 -33.06 0.47
N LYS A 582 44.04 -32.85 1.00
CA LYS A 582 44.96 -33.96 1.27
C LYS A 582 44.40 -34.93 2.31
N ALA A 583 43.74 -34.43 3.35
CA ALA A 583 43.11 -35.26 4.37
C ALA A 583 41.86 -35.98 3.83
N GLU A 584 41.05 -35.32 3.00
CA GLU A 584 39.89 -35.92 2.33
C GLU A 584 40.30 -37.06 1.41
N ASP A 585 41.38 -36.87 0.64
CA ASP A 585 41.95 -37.92 -0.20
C ASP A 585 42.39 -39.12 0.64
N LEU A 586 43.22 -38.90 1.67
CA LEU A 586 43.75 -39.99 2.50
C LEU A 586 42.65 -40.74 3.27
N LEU A 587 41.65 -40.01 3.78
CA LEU A 587 40.58 -40.57 4.62
C LEU A 587 39.34 -41.02 3.83
N GLU A 588 39.29 -40.76 2.53
CA GLU A 588 38.18 -41.10 1.64
C GLU A 588 36.81 -40.61 2.14
N ARG A 589 36.80 -39.50 2.88
CA ARG A 589 35.59 -38.88 3.42
C ARG A 589 35.70 -37.36 3.47
N PRO A 590 34.58 -36.62 3.41
CA PRO A 590 34.59 -35.18 3.64
C PRO A 590 35.18 -34.83 5.02
N ILE A 591 35.99 -33.77 5.04
CA ILE A 591 36.63 -33.25 6.25
C ILE A 591 35.96 -31.94 6.67
N ASN A 592 35.56 -31.86 7.93
CA ASN A 592 34.98 -30.67 8.54
C ASN A 592 35.86 -30.18 9.69
N PHE A 593 36.86 -29.37 9.35
CA PHE A 593 37.75 -28.73 10.32
C PHE A 593 37.02 -27.81 11.32
N MET A 594 35.82 -27.33 10.99
CA MET A 594 34.99 -26.51 11.89
C MET A 594 34.03 -27.34 12.75
N GLY A 595 34.05 -28.67 12.61
CA GLY A 595 33.18 -29.58 13.34
C GLY A 595 33.97 -30.72 13.97
N LYS A 596 33.57 -31.96 13.65
CA LYS A 596 34.16 -33.18 14.24
C LYS A 596 35.67 -33.33 14.00
N ASP A 597 36.22 -32.71 12.95
CA ASP A 597 37.64 -32.80 12.58
C ASP A 597 38.46 -31.59 13.08
N ASN A 598 37.93 -30.79 14.01
CA ASN A 598 38.64 -29.63 14.56
C ASN A 598 39.95 -30.02 15.29
N SER A 599 40.00 -31.19 15.92
CA SER A 599 41.24 -31.69 16.54
C SER A 599 42.35 -31.92 15.52
N MET A 600 41.99 -32.41 14.33
CA MET A 600 42.91 -32.60 13.20
C MET A 600 43.44 -31.25 12.71
N PHE A 601 42.56 -30.26 12.53
CA PHE A 601 42.95 -28.88 12.19
C PHE A 601 43.93 -28.30 13.22
N MET A 602 43.60 -28.37 14.51
CA MET A 602 44.46 -27.86 15.58
C MET A 602 45.85 -28.53 15.57
N HIS A 603 45.91 -29.84 15.39
CA HIS A 603 47.19 -30.55 15.25
C HIS A 603 48.00 -30.09 14.04
N MET A 604 47.36 -29.86 12.88
CA MET A 604 48.07 -29.40 11.69
C MET A 604 48.67 -28.00 11.87
N ILE A 605 47.99 -27.09 12.58
CA ILE A 605 48.47 -25.72 12.76
C ILE A 605 49.46 -25.56 13.94
N SER A 606 49.52 -26.54 14.86
CA SER A 606 50.39 -26.47 16.04
C SER A 606 51.45 -27.57 16.13
N GLY A 607 51.39 -28.62 15.31
CA GLY A 607 52.23 -29.81 15.44
C GLY A 607 53.45 -29.88 14.51
N GLY A 608 53.69 -28.87 13.69
CA GLY A 608 54.89 -28.79 12.85
C GLY A 608 56.13 -28.40 13.66
N GLU A 609 57.23 -29.12 13.48
CA GLU A 609 58.53 -28.69 13.99
C GLU A 609 59.13 -27.60 13.08
N ARG A 610 59.31 -26.38 13.59
CA ARG A 610 60.19 -25.39 12.96
C ARG A 610 61.64 -25.58 13.42
N SER A 611 62.59 -24.99 12.69
CA SER A 611 64.05 -25.10 12.89
C SER A 611 64.59 -24.61 14.24
N GLU A 612 63.74 -24.27 15.22
CA GLU A 612 64.12 -23.69 16.51
C GLU A 612 63.27 -24.25 17.68
N GLY A 613 62.58 -25.39 17.51
CA GLY A 613 61.76 -25.99 18.57
C GLY A 613 60.47 -25.22 18.89
N VAL A 614 60.14 -24.19 18.12
CA VAL A 614 58.89 -23.45 18.22
C VAL A 614 57.81 -24.21 17.42
N PRO A 615 56.65 -24.52 18.02
CA PRO A 615 55.50 -25.08 17.31
C PRO A 615 55.13 -24.24 16.09
N GLY A 616 54.98 -24.87 14.94
CA GLY A 616 54.57 -24.24 13.69
C GLY A 616 53.49 -25.05 12.98
N VAL A 617 53.06 -24.53 11.83
CA VAL A 617 52.20 -25.28 10.92
C VAL A 617 53.00 -26.45 10.35
N MET A 618 52.42 -27.66 10.37
CA MET A 618 52.95 -28.82 9.65
C MET A 618 53.09 -28.50 8.15
N SER A 619 54.14 -29.00 7.51
CA SER A 619 54.15 -29.08 6.04
C SER A 619 53.04 -30.02 5.54
N LEU A 620 52.62 -29.89 4.28
CA LEU A 620 51.64 -30.81 3.69
C LEU A 620 52.07 -32.29 3.79
N TRP A 621 53.37 -32.55 3.75
CA TRP A 621 53.92 -33.90 3.95
C TRP A 621 53.74 -34.37 5.39
N GLN A 622 54.14 -33.57 6.38
CA GLN A 622 53.93 -33.89 7.82
C GLN A 622 52.45 -34.07 8.15
N ALA A 623 51.58 -33.22 7.59
CA ALA A 623 50.14 -33.35 7.75
C ALA A 623 49.62 -34.66 7.13
N GLY A 624 50.12 -35.05 5.96
CA GLY A 624 49.80 -36.33 5.35
C GLY A 624 50.29 -37.53 6.18
N ASP A 625 51.49 -37.44 6.76
CA ASP A 625 52.01 -38.46 7.68
C ASP A 625 51.16 -38.56 8.95
N TYR A 626 50.80 -37.43 9.56
CA TYR A 626 49.88 -37.38 10.69
C TYR A 626 48.54 -38.05 10.37
N VAL A 627 47.93 -37.74 9.21
CA VAL A 627 46.65 -38.34 8.80
C VAL A 627 46.76 -39.86 8.61
N ARG A 628 47.86 -40.37 8.04
CA ARG A 628 48.08 -41.82 7.92
C ARG A 628 48.24 -42.53 9.27
N ASN A 629 48.67 -41.81 10.30
CA ASN A 629 48.78 -42.36 11.65
C ASN A 629 47.43 -42.39 12.41
N LEU A 630 46.34 -41.85 11.83
CA LEU A 630 45.02 -41.93 12.44
C LEU A 630 44.42 -43.34 12.30
N PRO A 631 43.74 -43.88 13.33
CA PRO A 631 43.12 -45.21 13.27
C PRO A 631 42.14 -45.39 12.11
N GLU A 632 41.42 -44.33 11.74
CA GLU A 632 40.45 -44.36 10.63
C GLU A 632 41.11 -44.57 9.26
N TRP A 633 42.36 -44.10 9.07
CA TRP A 633 43.09 -44.30 7.81
C TRP A 633 43.32 -45.78 7.52
N GLN A 634 43.59 -46.60 8.53
CA GLN A 634 43.87 -48.03 8.38
C GLN A 634 42.72 -48.82 7.72
N THR A 635 41.53 -48.23 7.62
CA THR A 635 40.34 -48.83 7.03
C THR A 635 40.01 -48.31 5.62
N THR A 636 40.79 -47.35 5.09
CA THR A 636 40.57 -46.78 3.76
C THR A 636 41.20 -47.63 2.66
N LYS A 637 40.74 -47.47 1.42
CA LYS A 637 41.33 -48.17 0.27
C LYS A 637 42.75 -47.68 0.02
N ASN A 638 43.00 -46.38 0.18
CA ASN A 638 44.33 -45.81 0.07
C ASN A 638 45.33 -46.44 1.04
N ALA A 639 44.92 -46.80 2.27
CA ALA A 639 45.80 -47.54 3.18
C ALA A 639 46.06 -48.98 2.74
N VAL A 640 45.04 -49.63 2.18
CA VAL A 640 45.17 -50.98 1.61
C VAL A 640 46.07 -50.97 0.38
N ASP A 641 45.91 -50.00 -0.51
CA ASP A 641 46.71 -49.82 -1.72
C ASP A 641 48.17 -49.47 -1.36
N ASP A 642 48.41 -48.53 -0.44
CA ASP A 642 49.75 -48.21 0.07
C ASP A 642 50.43 -49.46 0.69
N ALA A 643 49.67 -50.33 1.38
CA ALA A 643 50.18 -51.58 1.93
C ALA A 643 50.51 -52.62 0.86
N TYR A 644 49.71 -52.72 -0.22
CA TYR A 644 49.98 -53.60 -1.36
C TYR A 644 51.19 -53.16 -2.17
N ASP A 645 51.37 -51.86 -2.37
CA ASP A 645 52.53 -51.30 -3.06
C ASP A 645 53.80 -51.57 -2.26
N LEU A 646 53.79 -51.36 -0.94
CA LEU A 646 54.90 -51.72 -0.07
C LEU A 646 55.20 -53.22 -0.10
N ALA A 647 54.18 -54.08 -0.05
CA ALA A 647 54.36 -55.53 -0.14
C ALA A 647 54.96 -55.93 -1.49
N THR A 648 54.55 -55.28 -2.58
CA THR A 648 55.09 -55.48 -3.92
C THR A 648 56.56 -55.06 -4.00
N ASP A 649 56.91 -53.90 -3.46
CA ASP A 649 58.28 -53.40 -3.40
C ASP A 649 59.20 -54.32 -2.60
N VAL A 650 58.73 -54.81 -1.44
CA VAL A 650 59.46 -55.79 -0.62
C VAL A 650 59.69 -57.09 -1.41
N VAL A 651 58.67 -57.61 -2.09
CA VAL A 651 58.80 -58.82 -2.92
C VAL A 651 59.80 -58.62 -4.06
N GLN A 652 59.82 -57.44 -4.68
CA GLN A 652 60.80 -57.10 -5.72
C GLN A 652 62.23 -56.96 -5.16
N LEU A 653 62.40 -56.33 -3.99
CA LEU A 653 63.69 -56.15 -3.31
C LEU A 653 64.33 -57.48 -2.88
N PHE A 654 63.54 -58.48 -2.47
CA PHE A 654 64.03 -59.79 -2.06
C PHE A 654 64.18 -60.80 -3.22
N GLY A 655 64.19 -60.32 -4.47
CA GLY A 655 64.56 -61.14 -5.64
C GLY A 655 63.44 -62.04 -6.15
N GLY A 656 62.17 -61.63 -5.99
CA GLY A 656 61.03 -62.23 -6.67
C GLY A 656 61.11 -62.08 -8.20
N LEU A 657 62.02 -62.81 -8.85
CA LEU A 657 62.04 -63.04 -10.29
C LEU A 657 60.95 -64.04 -10.65
N GLY A 658 59.71 -63.57 -10.71
CA GLY A 658 58.58 -64.39 -11.15
C GLY A 658 57.35 -63.54 -11.37
N THR A 659 57.15 -63.10 -12.61
CA THR A 659 55.93 -62.43 -13.08
C THR A 659 54.66 -63.16 -12.62
N PRO A 660 53.79 -62.54 -11.80
CA PRO A 660 52.41 -62.97 -11.66
C PRO A 660 51.54 -62.03 -12.48
N SER A 661 51.41 -62.33 -13.77
CA SER A 661 50.25 -61.91 -14.54
C SER A 661 49.03 -62.54 -13.85
N TYR A 662 48.01 -61.73 -13.50
CA TYR A 662 46.72 -62.13 -12.93
C TYR A 662 46.63 -62.34 -11.41
N PHE A 663 46.47 -61.25 -10.65
CA PHE A 663 45.51 -61.19 -9.53
C PHE A 663 45.07 -59.73 -9.35
N ARG A 664 43.99 -59.32 -10.02
CA ARG A 664 43.15 -58.19 -9.62
C ARG A 664 41.77 -58.78 -9.31
N TYR A 665 41.31 -58.63 -8.08
CA TYR A 665 39.92 -58.83 -7.66
C TYR A 665 39.30 -57.49 -7.32
#